data_AF-A0A3S4MIP0-F1
#
_entry.id   AF-A0A3S4MIP0-F1
#
_cell.length_a   1.000
_cell.length_b   1.000
_cell.length_c   1.000
_cell.angle_alpha   90.00
_cell.angle_beta   90.00
_cell.angle_gamma   90.00
#
_symmetry.space_group_name_H-M   'P 1'
#
loop_
_entity.id
_entity.type
_entity.pdbx_description
1 polymer ?
#
loop_
_entity_poly.entity_id
_entity_poly.type
_entity_poly.pdbx_seq_one_letter_code
_entity_poly.pdbx_strand_id
1 'polypeptide(L)'
;MRLRTTLLTTAAVASALVLSAFVAGGSATIIEKRSRLAVRVALESAGISWVRTEADGLQVILLGTAPSEAARFRAITIAGTVVDSARIVDSTDVESTAAIAPPQFSLEMLRNDDGISLIGLVPAETDRKALIEGLQAALGDQGTVTDMLERADYPVPAGWQMALDFAVETLKTLPRAKISVDPGRVEVQAITDSPTEKARIETTLARRRPVELKLTSDISAPRPVITPFTLRFLIDTAGPRFDACSADTTRARDRILAAARAAGATGTLGCTVGMGTPSPQWADAVVMGINALKEIGAGTITFSDGDIALSANDGADPAVFDKVVGELESNLPEVFSLKAELQKKAEKGGNRPEFSALLGEDGKVELRGRVTNALGREAVESFARARFGAKSVYGATRIDGELPQGWPVRTLAALEALDSLAQGSVTVTPDLVTVTGVTGDAQASDTISRVLTRHLGQGARIALDVRYDRRLDPVLGLPDGPECVTRLNAVLAEQKISFEPGSAVIAAEGEKPIEALAKAMKDCQDFRMEIAGHTDSQGREEMNQKLSQDRALAVLHALRDRRVLTENLVAKGYGESQPIADNGTEEGREANRRIEFVLLDAKPVETEGAPLPATEAAPVTAPEEHAAQIAPDAAAAAPDTATEVPAEDMAPDFSPLDAPDFSGNEGPMEDATGEPLAGVGEEPPPAALPPAETAPALTPDPAKPAEATAPEAATGATPPAVPPAETAPAALAEPAAESTATPALPPDVAAAQDPTIEIPVAPAKDSPGTPKPRPKGLKTDQN
;
A
#
# COMPACT_ATOMS: atom_id res chain seq x y z
N MET A 1 -37.18 -100.85 62.42
CA MET A 1 -38.02 -99.65 62.58
C MET A 1 -37.24 -98.34 62.75
N ARG A 2 -36.08 -98.30 63.44
CA ARG A 2 -35.33 -97.05 63.73
C ARG A 2 -34.71 -96.30 62.52
N LEU A 3 -34.33 -97.00 61.44
CA LEU A 3 -33.68 -96.38 60.27
C LEU A 3 -34.64 -95.57 59.37
N ARG A 4 -35.92 -95.94 59.35
CA ARG A 4 -36.95 -95.18 58.61
C ARG A 4 -37.29 -93.87 59.32
N THR A 5 -37.21 -93.85 60.65
CA THR A 5 -37.51 -92.67 61.46
C THR A 5 -36.44 -91.58 61.30
N THR A 6 -35.15 -91.94 61.25
CA THR A 6 -34.05 -90.97 61.05
C THR A 6 -34.03 -90.35 59.65
N LEU A 7 -34.36 -91.12 58.61
CA LEU A 7 -34.51 -90.61 57.24
C LEU A 7 -35.70 -89.65 57.08
N LEU A 8 -36.82 -89.93 57.77
CA LEU A 8 -37.98 -89.04 57.79
C LEU A 8 -37.71 -87.73 58.53
N THR A 9 -36.96 -87.77 59.64
CA THR A 9 -36.62 -86.54 60.38
C THR A 9 -35.61 -85.67 59.64
N THR A 10 -34.59 -86.25 58.99
CA THR A 10 -33.65 -85.46 58.19
C THR A 10 -34.31 -84.87 56.94
N ALA A 11 -35.19 -85.62 56.27
CA ALA A 11 -35.98 -85.11 55.15
C ALA A 11 -36.91 -83.96 55.59
N ALA A 12 -37.55 -84.07 56.77
CA ALA A 12 -38.39 -83.02 57.32
C ALA A 12 -37.60 -81.73 57.61
N VAL A 13 -36.43 -81.82 58.25
CA VAL A 13 -35.58 -80.65 58.54
C VAL A 13 -35.03 -80.02 57.24
N ALA A 14 -34.58 -80.83 56.28
CA ALA A 14 -34.13 -80.34 54.98
C ALA A 14 -35.27 -79.63 54.22
N SER A 15 -36.47 -80.21 54.23
CA SER A 15 -37.65 -79.58 53.60
C SER A 15 -38.07 -78.29 54.31
N ALA A 16 -37.96 -78.22 55.64
CA ALA A 16 -38.23 -77.00 56.41
C ALA A 16 -37.19 -75.91 56.13
N LEU A 17 -35.92 -76.26 55.96
CA LEU A 17 -34.84 -75.33 55.62
C LEU A 17 -35.01 -74.76 54.20
N VAL A 18 -35.33 -75.61 53.23
CA VAL A 18 -35.64 -75.18 51.86
C VAL A 18 -36.88 -74.31 51.83
N LEU A 19 -37.95 -74.69 52.55
CA LEU A 19 -39.17 -73.89 52.65
C LEU A 19 -38.90 -72.54 53.34
N SER A 20 -38.10 -72.51 54.41
CA SER A 20 -37.70 -71.28 55.10
C SER A 20 -36.88 -70.36 54.20
N ALA A 21 -35.89 -70.90 53.48
CA ALA A 21 -35.09 -70.14 52.52
C ALA A 21 -35.96 -69.59 51.37
N PHE A 22 -36.92 -70.37 50.87
CA PHE A 22 -37.85 -69.95 49.84
C PHE A 22 -38.82 -68.87 50.34
N VAL A 23 -39.36 -69.00 51.55
CA VAL A 23 -40.23 -67.99 52.17
C VAL A 23 -39.45 -66.71 52.49
N ALA A 24 -38.22 -66.82 53.00
CA ALA A 24 -37.36 -65.67 53.29
C ALA A 24 -36.95 -64.93 52.01
N GLY A 25 -36.47 -65.64 50.99
CA GLY A 25 -36.12 -65.06 49.69
C GLY A 25 -37.34 -64.48 48.96
N GLY A 26 -38.48 -65.18 49.01
CA GLY A 26 -39.75 -64.69 48.49
C GLY A 26 -40.23 -63.42 49.21
N SER A 27 -40.11 -63.36 50.52
CA SER A 27 -40.49 -62.19 51.32
C SER A 27 -39.58 -60.99 51.05
N ALA A 28 -38.26 -61.21 50.99
CA ALA A 28 -37.28 -60.16 50.68
C ALA A 28 -37.54 -59.55 49.29
N THR A 29 -37.69 -60.39 48.27
CA THR A 29 -37.98 -59.92 46.89
C THR A 29 -39.33 -59.20 46.78
N ILE A 30 -40.34 -59.59 47.56
CA ILE A 30 -41.62 -58.86 47.62
C ILE A 30 -41.44 -57.48 48.27
N ILE A 31 -40.69 -57.39 49.37
CA ILE A 31 -40.44 -56.12 50.08
C ILE A 31 -39.65 -55.17 49.19
N GLU A 32 -38.59 -55.65 48.54
CA GLU A 32 -37.77 -54.85 47.61
C GLU A 32 -38.59 -54.33 46.44
N LYS A 33 -39.36 -55.22 45.78
CA LYS A 33 -40.22 -54.82 44.65
C LYS A 33 -41.27 -53.80 45.07
N ARG A 34 -41.90 -53.97 46.24
CA ARG A 34 -42.88 -53.02 46.78
C ARG A 34 -42.24 -51.68 47.15
N SER A 35 -41.09 -51.70 47.82
CA SER A 35 -40.38 -50.49 48.25
C SER A 35 -39.92 -49.67 47.05
N ARG A 36 -39.29 -50.32 46.07
CA ARG A 36 -38.86 -49.69 44.81
C ARG A 36 -40.04 -49.09 44.04
N LEU A 37 -41.14 -49.82 43.92
CA LEU A 37 -42.33 -49.36 43.19
C LEU A 37 -42.98 -48.18 43.91
N ALA A 38 -43.12 -48.24 45.23
CA ALA A 38 -43.73 -47.17 46.02
C ALA A 38 -42.93 -45.87 45.94
N VAL A 39 -41.60 -45.94 46.08
CA VAL A 39 -40.73 -44.75 45.97
C VAL A 39 -40.75 -44.19 44.55
N ARG A 40 -40.72 -45.06 43.53
CA ARG A 40 -40.82 -44.63 42.12
C ARG A 40 -42.12 -43.88 41.85
N VAL A 41 -43.26 -44.45 42.25
CA VAL A 41 -44.57 -43.82 42.06
C VAL A 41 -44.65 -42.48 42.78
N ALA A 42 -44.09 -42.37 43.99
CA ALA A 42 -44.07 -41.10 44.72
C ALA A 42 -43.22 -40.02 44.02
N LEU A 43 -42.03 -40.39 43.53
CA LEU A 43 -41.16 -39.47 42.77
C LEU A 43 -41.82 -39.02 41.45
N GLU A 44 -42.37 -39.97 40.68
CA GLU A 44 -43.06 -39.68 39.42
C GLU A 44 -44.30 -38.80 39.65
N SER A 45 -45.09 -39.06 40.70
CA SER A 45 -46.27 -38.26 41.06
C SER A 45 -45.92 -36.82 41.47
N ALA A 46 -44.70 -36.60 41.96
CA ALA A 46 -44.17 -35.28 42.28
C ALA A 46 -43.49 -34.59 41.09
N GLY A 47 -43.54 -35.20 39.89
CA GLY A 47 -42.94 -34.69 38.66
C GLY A 47 -41.43 -34.89 38.58
N ILE A 48 -40.86 -35.81 39.37
CA ILE A 48 -39.43 -36.11 39.41
C ILE A 48 -39.16 -37.35 38.56
N SER A 49 -38.80 -37.14 37.29
CA SER A 49 -38.56 -38.21 36.31
C SER A 49 -37.08 -38.56 36.10
N TRP A 50 -36.16 -37.71 36.55
CA TRP A 50 -34.72 -37.89 36.34
C TRP A 50 -34.08 -38.88 37.35
N VAL A 51 -34.83 -39.31 38.37
CA VAL A 51 -34.37 -40.28 39.39
C VAL A 51 -34.81 -41.70 39.04
N ARG A 52 -33.86 -42.60 38.93
CA ARG A 52 -34.06 -44.04 38.89
C ARG A 52 -33.93 -44.64 40.29
N THR A 53 -34.85 -45.54 40.64
CA THR A 53 -34.86 -46.20 41.95
C THR A 53 -34.48 -47.68 41.84
N GLU A 54 -33.54 -48.10 42.68
CA GLU A 54 -33.16 -49.50 42.91
C GLU A 54 -33.37 -49.85 44.39
N ALA A 55 -33.50 -51.15 44.69
CA ALA A 55 -33.64 -51.62 46.06
C ALA A 55 -32.75 -52.85 46.27
N ASP A 56 -32.01 -52.85 47.37
CA ASP A 56 -31.16 -53.96 47.83
C ASP A 56 -31.49 -54.24 49.30
N GLY A 57 -32.17 -55.36 49.55
CA GLY A 57 -32.71 -55.71 50.85
C GLY A 57 -33.66 -54.65 51.41
N LEU A 58 -33.20 -53.93 52.45
CA LEU A 58 -33.96 -52.84 53.05
C LEU A 58 -33.60 -51.47 52.48
N GLN A 59 -32.51 -51.30 51.74
CA GLN A 59 -32.09 -50.00 51.24
C GLN A 59 -32.75 -49.67 49.89
N VAL A 60 -33.01 -48.38 49.67
CA VAL A 60 -33.47 -47.83 48.39
C VAL A 60 -32.41 -46.87 47.89
N ILE A 61 -31.84 -47.17 46.72
CA ILE A 61 -30.77 -46.39 46.09
C ILE A 61 -31.40 -45.47 45.04
N LEU A 62 -31.13 -44.17 45.14
CA LEU A 62 -31.53 -43.17 44.17
C LEU A 62 -30.35 -42.89 43.23
N LEU A 63 -30.57 -43.06 41.92
CA LEU A 63 -29.57 -42.91 40.87
C LEU A 63 -30.06 -41.90 39.83
N GLY A 64 -29.20 -41.04 39.31
CA GLY A 64 -29.55 -40.06 38.27
C GLY A 64 -28.85 -38.71 38.45
N THR A 65 -29.10 -37.78 37.54
CA THR A 65 -28.50 -36.43 37.57
C THR A 65 -29.61 -35.40 37.78
N ALA A 66 -29.49 -34.63 38.85
CA ALA A 66 -30.44 -33.60 39.24
C ALA A 66 -30.17 -32.29 38.47
N PRO A 67 -31.21 -31.61 37.96
CA PRO A 67 -31.05 -30.33 37.25
C PRO A 67 -30.64 -29.17 38.18
N SER A 68 -30.78 -29.34 39.50
CA SER A 68 -30.28 -28.41 40.51
C SER A 68 -30.16 -29.11 41.86
N GLU A 69 -29.38 -28.52 42.76
CA GLU A 69 -29.23 -29.01 44.13
C GLU A 69 -30.57 -29.03 44.88
N ALA A 70 -31.43 -28.03 44.65
CA ALA A 70 -32.79 -28.00 45.21
C ALA A 70 -33.67 -29.16 44.72
N ALA A 71 -33.56 -29.53 43.43
CA ALA A 71 -34.27 -30.68 42.88
C ALA A 71 -33.77 -32.00 43.49
N ARG A 72 -32.46 -32.13 43.69
CA ARG A 72 -31.81 -33.28 44.36
C ARG A 72 -32.35 -33.50 45.76
N PHE A 73 -32.31 -32.45 46.59
CA PHE A 73 -32.84 -32.51 47.96
C PHE A 73 -34.34 -32.81 48.00
N ARG A 74 -35.13 -32.25 47.07
CA ARG A 74 -36.56 -32.52 46.97
C ARG A 74 -36.84 -34.00 46.68
N ALA A 75 -36.06 -34.63 45.80
CA ALA A 75 -36.20 -36.06 45.50
C ALA A 75 -35.93 -36.96 46.72
N ILE A 76 -34.84 -36.71 47.45
CA ILE A 76 -34.49 -37.45 48.68
C ILE A 76 -35.60 -37.29 49.73
N THR A 77 -36.10 -36.06 49.90
CA THR A 77 -37.16 -35.76 50.86
C THR A 77 -38.44 -36.51 50.54
N ILE A 78 -38.87 -36.55 49.28
CA ILE A 78 -40.08 -37.28 48.85
C ILE A 78 -39.90 -38.78 49.03
N ALA A 79 -38.75 -39.34 48.66
CA ALA A 79 -38.45 -40.75 48.90
C ALA A 79 -38.53 -41.09 50.42
N GLY A 80 -38.09 -40.17 51.29
CA GLY A 80 -38.15 -40.28 52.76
C GLY A 80 -39.56 -40.28 53.35
N THR A 81 -40.58 -39.88 52.58
CA THR A 81 -41.99 -39.96 53.01
C THR A 81 -42.59 -41.36 52.82
N VAL A 82 -41.98 -42.18 51.97
CA VAL A 82 -42.47 -43.52 51.60
C VAL A 82 -41.71 -44.62 52.34
N VAL A 83 -40.40 -44.44 52.51
CA VAL A 83 -39.52 -45.33 53.26
C VAL A 83 -38.70 -44.51 54.24
N ASP A 84 -38.35 -45.10 55.38
CA ASP A 84 -37.53 -44.44 56.40
C ASP A 84 -36.25 -43.85 55.79
N SER A 85 -35.94 -42.59 56.11
CA SER A 85 -34.80 -41.86 55.56
C SER A 85 -33.46 -42.55 55.80
N ALA A 86 -33.30 -43.33 56.87
CA ALA A 86 -32.08 -44.10 57.15
C ALA A 86 -31.86 -45.26 56.16
N ARG A 87 -32.86 -45.59 55.35
CA ARG A 87 -32.81 -46.64 54.32
C ARG A 87 -32.53 -46.09 52.93
N ILE A 88 -32.45 -44.77 52.76
CA ILE A 88 -32.24 -44.13 51.46
C ILE A 88 -30.74 -43.91 51.26
N VAL A 89 -30.23 -44.43 50.15
CA VAL A 89 -28.86 -44.18 49.69
C VAL A 89 -28.95 -43.24 48.50
N ASP A 90 -28.48 -42.02 48.68
CA ASP A 90 -28.41 -41.03 47.61
C ASP A 90 -27.12 -41.22 46.80
N SER A 91 -27.26 -41.63 45.55
CA SER A 91 -26.20 -41.76 44.55
C SER A 91 -26.52 -40.93 43.31
N THR A 92 -27.18 -39.78 43.52
CA THR A 92 -27.49 -38.82 42.48
C THR A 92 -26.43 -37.71 42.38
N ASP A 93 -26.14 -37.29 41.16
CA ASP A 93 -25.23 -36.18 40.83
C ASP A 93 -26.02 -34.90 40.51
N VAL A 94 -25.37 -33.74 40.40
CA VAL A 94 -26.00 -32.47 39.97
C VAL A 94 -25.41 -32.03 38.63
N GLU A 95 -26.26 -31.65 37.68
CA GLU A 95 -25.83 -31.15 36.38
C GLU A 95 -24.95 -29.90 36.54
N SER A 96 -23.73 -29.92 36.00
CA SER A 96 -22.80 -28.80 36.12
C SER A 96 -23.16 -27.69 35.13
N THR A 97 -23.25 -26.46 35.62
CA THR A 97 -23.48 -25.29 34.76
C THR A 97 -22.28 -25.09 33.84
N ALA A 98 -22.51 -25.03 32.53
CA ALA A 98 -21.45 -24.76 31.55
C ALA A 98 -20.75 -23.42 31.86
N ALA A 99 -19.41 -23.41 31.81
CA ALA A 99 -18.63 -22.19 31.98
C ALA A 99 -19.01 -21.16 30.91
N ILE A 100 -19.28 -19.93 31.33
CA ILE A 100 -19.57 -18.80 30.43
C ILE A 100 -18.32 -18.57 29.59
N ALA A 101 -18.44 -18.69 28.26
CA ALA A 101 -17.34 -18.39 27.36
C ALA A 101 -16.93 -16.92 27.51
N PRO A 102 -15.62 -16.61 27.54
CA PRO A 102 -15.15 -15.24 27.63
C PRO A 102 -15.69 -14.40 26.46
N PRO A 103 -16.05 -13.12 26.69
CA PRO A 103 -16.52 -12.25 25.63
C PRO A 103 -15.41 -11.99 24.61
N GLN A 104 -15.80 -11.69 23.37
CA GLN A 104 -14.85 -11.26 22.36
C GLN A 104 -14.51 -9.78 22.61
N PHE A 105 -13.24 -9.52 22.91
CA PHE A 105 -12.73 -8.16 22.97
C PHE A 105 -12.61 -7.60 21.55
N SER A 106 -13.15 -6.41 21.34
CA SER A 106 -13.12 -5.72 20.06
C SER A 106 -13.19 -4.22 20.29
N LEU A 107 -12.39 -3.45 19.56
CA LEU A 107 -12.38 -2.00 19.61
C LEU A 107 -12.55 -1.44 18.20
N GLU A 108 -13.51 -0.56 18.00
CA GLU A 108 -13.64 0.26 16.82
C GLU A 108 -13.23 1.70 17.12
N MET A 109 -12.41 2.27 16.24
CA MET A 109 -11.97 3.66 16.28
C MET A 109 -12.41 4.36 15.01
N LEU A 110 -13.24 5.39 15.15
CA LEU A 110 -13.74 6.19 14.05
C LEU A 110 -13.05 7.55 14.12
N ARG A 111 -12.39 7.99 13.05
CA ARG A 111 -11.79 9.32 12.94
C ARG A 111 -12.37 10.05 11.73
N ASN A 112 -12.77 11.29 11.94
CA ASN A 112 -13.18 12.23 10.92
C ASN A 112 -12.56 13.61 11.20
N ASP A 113 -12.98 14.63 10.44
CA ASP A 113 -12.45 15.99 10.59
C ASP A 113 -12.86 16.65 11.93
N ASP A 114 -13.91 16.15 12.59
CA ASP A 114 -14.43 16.69 13.86
C ASP A 114 -13.79 16.05 15.11
N GLY A 115 -13.23 14.85 15.00
CA GLY A 115 -12.61 14.15 16.13
C GLY A 115 -12.50 12.63 15.97
N ILE A 116 -12.35 11.95 17.12
CA ILE A 116 -12.21 10.49 17.20
C ILE A 116 -13.30 9.91 18.10
N SER A 117 -13.93 8.80 17.73
CA SER A 117 -14.85 8.03 18.57
C SER A 117 -14.32 6.63 18.81
N LEU A 118 -14.29 6.19 20.07
CA LEU A 118 -13.84 4.87 20.51
C LEU A 118 -15.04 4.06 20.99
N ILE A 119 -15.28 2.90 20.39
CA ILE A 119 -16.47 2.08 20.66
C ILE A 119 -16.04 0.61 20.81
N GLY A 120 -16.48 -0.07 21.86
CA GLY A 120 -16.28 -1.51 21.99
C GLY A 120 -15.92 -1.98 23.40
N LEU A 121 -15.49 -3.23 23.49
CA LEU A 121 -15.16 -3.91 24.73
C LEU A 121 -13.65 -4.16 24.80
N VAL A 122 -13.00 -3.63 25.83
CA VAL A 122 -11.56 -3.78 26.05
C VAL A 122 -11.25 -4.54 27.35
N PRO A 123 -10.12 -5.25 27.45
CA PRO A 123 -9.67 -5.87 28.69
C PRO A 123 -9.48 -4.83 29.80
N ALA A 124 -9.77 -5.22 31.05
CA ALA A 124 -9.63 -4.34 32.21
C ALA A 124 -8.21 -3.79 32.42
N GLU A 125 -7.18 -4.52 31.98
CA GLU A 125 -5.77 -4.12 32.02
C GLU A 125 -5.39 -3.05 30.98
N THR A 126 -6.27 -2.74 30.02
CA THR A 126 -6.02 -1.71 29.00
C THR A 126 -5.97 -0.33 29.66
N ASP A 127 -4.87 0.41 29.46
CA ASP A 127 -4.76 1.80 29.94
C ASP A 127 -5.60 2.75 29.06
N ARG A 128 -6.89 2.81 29.38
CA ARG A 128 -7.88 3.67 28.72
C ARG A 128 -7.51 5.15 28.79
N LYS A 129 -6.89 5.60 29.88
CA LYS A 129 -6.55 7.01 30.06
C LYS A 129 -5.39 7.40 29.14
N ALA A 130 -4.33 6.60 29.12
CA ALA A 130 -3.21 6.83 28.20
C ALA A 130 -3.63 6.73 26.73
N LEU A 131 -4.55 5.82 26.39
CA LEU A 131 -5.12 5.71 25.04
C LEU A 131 -5.80 7.02 24.62
N ILE A 132 -6.69 7.56 25.45
CA ILE A 132 -7.43 8.80 25.15
C ILE A 132 -6.49 10.00 25.06
N GLU A 133 -5.56 10.14 26.01
CA GLU A 133 -4.57 11.23 26.01
C GLU A 133 -3.67 11.17 24.78
N GLY A 134 -3.22 9.98 24.38
CA GLY A 134 -2.40 9.79 23.18
C GLY A 134 -3.13 10.11 21.87
N LEU A 135 -4.44 9.84 21.81
CA LEU A 135 -5.28 10.19 20.66
C LEU A 135 -5.64 11.68 20.63
N GLN A 136 -5.93 12.28 21.79
CA GLN A 136 -6.18 13.73 21.89
C GLN A 136 -4.94 14.53 21.51
N ALA A 137 -3.74 14.10 21.91
CA ALA A 137 -2.48 14.73 21.52
C ALA A 137 -2.25 14.71 19.99
N ALA A 138 -2.77 13.69 19.30
CA ALA A 138 -2.67 13.59 17.84
C ALA A 138 -3.68 14.47 17.10
N LEU A 139 -4.79 14.84 17.74
CA LEU A 139 -5.77 15.80 17.23
C LEU A 139 -5.35 17.26 17.50
N GLY A 140 -4.55 17.51 18.55
CA GLY A 140 -4.19 18.85 18.99
C GLY A 140 -5.42 19.61 19.50
N ASP A 141 -5.55 20.89 19.14
CA ASP A 141 -6.71 21.73 19.46
C ASP A 141 -7.89 21.52 18.49
N GLN A 142 -7.73 20.66 17.48
CA GLN A 142 -8.72 20.42 16.42
C GLN A 142 -9.47 19.12 16.72
N GLY A 143 -10.61 19.22 17.40
CA GLY A 143 -11.53 18.10 17.65
C GLY A 143 -11.38 17.41 19.00
N THR A 144 -12.28 16.47 19.29
CA THR A 144 -12.38 15.80 20.60
C THR A 144 -12.40 14.28 20.46
N VAL A 145 -11.88 13.58 21.48
CA VAL A 145 -12.02 12.12 21.59
C VAL A 145 -13.29 11.78 22.38
N THR A 146 -14.26 11.15 21.71
CA THR A 146 -15.47 10.57 22.32
C THR A 146 -15.22 9.13 22.72
N ASP A 147 -15.47 8.81 23.98
CA ASP A 147 -15.13 7.52 24.56
C ASP A 147 -16.39 6.75 25.00
N MET A 148 -16.69 5.69 24.26
CA MET A 148 -17.82 4.78 24.47
C MET A 148 -17.32 3.36 24.75
N LEU A 149 -16.17 3.23 25.42
CA LEU A 149 -15.56 1.94 25.74
C LEU A 149 -16.12 1.31 27.02
N GLU A 150 -16.34 0.01 26.95
CA GLU A 150 -16.66 -0.85 28.08
C GLU A 150 -15.44 -1.70 28.47
N ARG A 151 -15.35 -2.08 29.75
CA ARG A 151 -14.26 -2.93 30.28
C ARG A 151 -14.81 -4.24 30.80
N ALA A 152 -14.12 -5.34 30.51
CA ALA A 152 -14.40 -6.64 31.12
C ALA A 152 -13.13 -7.25 31.73
N ASP A 153 -13.32 -7.88 32.89
CA ASP A 153 -12.25 -8.51 33.68
C ASP A 153 -12.12 -10.01 33.29
N TYR A 154 -11.46 -10.23 32.16
CA TYR A 154 -11.09 -11.56 31.65
C TYR A 154 -9.62 -11.54 31.21
N PRO A 155 -8.95 -12.70 31.13
CA PRO A 155 -7.57 -12.79 30.65
C PRO A 155 -7.39 -12.11 29.30
N VAL A 156 -6.35 -11.27 29.18
CA VAL A 156 -6.03 -10.56 27.93
C VAL A 156 -5.67 -11.56 26.84
N PRO A 157 -6.37 -11.58 25.69
CA PRO A 157 -6.03 -12.46 24.59
C PRO A 157 -4.66 -12.14 23.99
N ALA A 158 -3.97 -13.17 23.48
CA ALA A 158 -2.71 -13.00 22.78
C ALA A 158 -2.85 -12.03 21.59
N GLY A 159 -1.88 -11.13 21.44
CA GLY A 159 -1.83 -10.16 20.34
C GLY A 159 -2.75 -8.93 20.49
N TRP A 160 -3.50 -8.79 21.60
CA TRP A 160 -4.34 -7.61 21.85
C TRP A 160 -3.53 -6.31 21.90
N GLN A 161 -2.51 -6.24 22.77
CA GLN A 161 -1.73 -5.00 22.93
C GLN A 161 -1.01 -4.59 21.65
N MET A 162 -0.41 -5.55 20.95
CA MET A 162 0.22 -5.33 19.65
C MET A 162 -0.76 -4.78 18.61
N ALA A 163 -1.97 -5.33 18.53
CA ALA A 163 -3.01 -4.87 17.62
C ALA A 163 -3.47 -3.45 17.98
N LEU A 164 -3.66 -3.16 19.27
CA LEU A 164 -4.04 -1.84 19.78
C LEU A 164 -2.97 -0.78 19.45
N ASP A 165 -1.70 -1.05 19.75
CA ASP A 165 -0.60 -0.11 19.51
C ASP A 165 -0.47 0.21 18.02
N PHE A 166 -0.51 -0.82 17.17
CA PHE A 166 -0.48 -0.64 15.71
C PHE A 166 -1.67 0.18 15.21
N ALA A 167 -2.86 -0.08 15.74
CA ALA A 167 -4.08 0.61 15.35
C ALA A 167 -4.07 2.09 15.77
N VAL A 168 -3.58 2.40 16.97
CA VAL A 168 -3.42 3.79 17.46
C VAL A 168 -2.44 4.56 16.59
N GLU A 169 -1.25 4.01 16.32
CA GLU A 169 -0.26 4.65 15.45
C GLU A 169 -0.77 4.84 14.01
N THR A 170 -1.57 3.89 13.52
CA THR A 170 -2.22 4.00 12.21
C THR A 170 -3.29 5.09 12.21
N LEU A 171 -4.11 5.18 13.26
CA LEU A 171 -5.17 6.18 13.34
C LEU A 171 -4.60 7.60 13.33
N LYS A 172 -3.41 7.82 13.91
CA LYS A 172 -2.72 9.12 13.92
C LYS A 172 -2.41 9.64 12.52
N THR A 173 -2.13 8.75 11.56
CA THR A 173 -1.77 9.13 10.18
C THR A 173 -2.94 9.20 9.21
N LEU A 174 -4.14 8.77 9.62
CA LEU A 174 -5.33 8.72 8.77
C LEU A 174 -6.39 9.72 9.25
N PRO A 175 -6.64 10.83 8.52
CA PRO A 175 -7.59 11.85 8.96
C PRO A 175 -9.06 11.37 8.89
N ARG A 176 -9.38 10.43 8.00
CA ARG A 176 -10.73 9.89 7.78
C ARG A 176 -10.68 8.37 7.68
N ALA A 177 -10.89 7.70 8.81
CA ALA A 177 -10.76 6.25 8.88
C ALA A 177 -11.67 5.61 9.93
N LYS A 178 -12.04 4.36 9.67
CA LYS A 178 -12.56 3.40 10.64
C LYS A 178 -11.51 2.31 10.82
N ILE A 179 -11.05 2.10 12.04
CA ILE A 179 -10.12 1.02 12.38
C ILE A 179 -10.79 0.09 13.39
N SER A 180 -10.92 -1.18 13.03
CA SER A 180 -11.43 -2.24 13.91
C SER A 180 -10.26 -3.09 14.41
N VAL A 181 -10.25 -3.38 15.70
CA VAL A 181 -9.17 -4.08 16.41
C VAL A 181 -9.75 -5.30 17.10
N ASP A 182 -9.24 -6.46 16.74
CA ASP A 182 -9.49 -7.75 17.39
C ASP A 182 -8.14 -8.33 17.88
N PRO A 183 -8.14 -9.33 18.79
CA PRO A 183 -6.92 -10.04 19.16
C PRO A 183 -6.12 -10.56 17.96
N GLY A 184 -4.94 -9.96 17.71
CA GLY A 184 -4.05 -10.33 16.61
C GLY A 184 -4.56 -9.96 15.21
N ARG A 185 -5.60 -9.13 15.09
CA ARG A 185 -6.13 -8.66 13.79
C ARG A 185 -6.49 -7.18 13.85
N VAL A 186 -6.14 -6.44 12.80
CA VAL A 186 -6.54 -5.05 12.59
C VAL A 186 -7.15 -4.92 11.20
N GLU A 187 -8.30 -4.28 11.12
CA GLU A 187 -8.97 -3.92 9.87
C GLU A 187 -8.99 -2.40 9.74
N VAL A 188 -8.48 -1.87 8.62
CA VAL A 188 -8.40 -0.44 8.35
C VAL A 188 -9.27 -0.11 7.15
N GLN A 189 -10.28 0.73 7.34
CA GLN A 189 -11.08 1.31 6.28
C GLN A 189 -10.82 2.82 6.24
N ALA A 190 -10.37 3.37 5.12
CA ALA A 190 -10.00 4.79 5.06
C ALA A 190 -10.29 5.45 3.71
N ILE A 191 -10.39 6.79 3.74
CA ILE A 191 -10.50 7.64 2.55
C ILE A 191 -9.31 8.58 2.54
N THR A 192 -8.59 8.63 1.40
CA THR A 192 -7.45 9.53 1.19
C THR A 192 -7.79 10.61 0.18
N ASP A 193 -7.03 11.71 0.17
CA ASP A 193 -7.26 12.84 -0.74
C ASP A 193 -6.77 12.55 -2.16
N SER A 194 -5.84 11.62 -2.33
CA SER A 194 -5.27 11.29 -3.64
C SER A 194 -4.89 9.81 -3.79
N PRO A 195 -4.79 9.31 -5.05
CA PRO A 195 -4.28 7.97 -5.31
C PRO A 195 -2.83 7.75 -4.85
N THR A 196 -2.01 8.81 -4.87
CA THR A 196 -0.61 8.76 -4.40
C THR A 196 -0.56 8.62 -2.87
N GLU A 197 -1.39 9.37 -2.15
CA GLU A 197 -1.52 9.24 -0.69
C GLU A 197 -2.04 7.86 -0.29
N LYS A 198 -3.03 7.31 -1.01
CA LYS A 198 -3.47 5.92 -0.85
C LYS A 198 -2.31 4.94 -0.95
N ALA A 199 -1.52 5.01 -2.02
CA ALA A 199 -0.39 4.11 -2.23
C ALA A 199 0.68 4.24 -1.13
N ARG A 200 0.95 5.48 -0.68
CA ARG A 200 1.89 5.77 0.42
C ARG A 200 1.42 5.13 1.73
N ILE A 201 0.15 5.29 2.06
CA ILE A 201 -0.45 4.71 3.27
C ILE A 201 -0.44 3.18 3.20
N GLU A 202 -0.93 2.57 2.11
CA GLU A 202 -0.93 1.12 1.94
C GLU A 202 0.48 0.53 2.11
N THR A 203 1.49 1.17 1.51
CA THR A 203 2.89 0.77 1.66
C THR A 203 3.39 0.92 3.09
N THR A 204 3.06 2.03 3.74
CA THR A 204 3.45 2.30 5.14
C THR A 204 2.85 1.29 6.10
N LEU A 205 1.56 0.96 5.92
CA LEU A 205 0.87 -0.06 6.70
C LEU A 205 1.50 -1.44 6.50
N ALA A 206 1.80 -1.82 5.26
CA ALA A 206 2.44 -3.08 4.94
C ALA A 206 3.85 -3.20 5.56
N ARG A 207 4.63 -2.10 5.55
CA ARG A 207 6.00 -2.06 6.13
C ARG A 207 6.01 -2.08 7.65
N ARG A 208 5.09 -1.37 8.31
CA ARG A 208 5.03 -1.27 9.78
C ARG A 208 4.33 -2.46 10.44
N ARG A 209 3.63 -3.30 9.66
CA ARG A 209 2.87 -4.45 10.17
C ARG A 209 3.79 -5.46 10.88
N PRO A 210 3.56 -5.76 12.18
CA PRO A 210 4.23 -6.85 12.87
C PRO A 210 3.94 -8.21 12.22
N VAL A 211 4.90 -9.15 12.27
CA VAL A 211 4.82 -10.46 11.59
C VAL A 211 3.58 -11.27 11.99
N GLU A 212 3.19 -11.19 13.26
CA GLU A 212 2.10 -11.96 13.85
C GLU A 212 0.72 -11.31 13.66
N LEU A 213 0.67 -10.07 13.14
CA LEU A 213 -0.57 -9.30 13.00
C LEU A 213 -1.26 -9.56 11.66
N LYS A 214 -2.54 -9.98 11.71
CA LYS A 214 -3.40 -10.08 10.53
C LYS A 214 -3.96 -8.70 10.19
N LEU A 215 -3.45 -8.07 9.15
CA LEU A 215 -3.93 -6.78 8.65
C LEU A 215 -4.85 -6.97 7.45
N THR A 216 -6.02 -6.34 7.46
CA THR A 216 -6.87 -6.14 6.29
C THR A 216 -7.05 -4.64 6.07
N SER A 217 -6.94 -4.16 4.84
CA SER A 217 -7.08 -2.73 4.53
C SER A 217 -7.96 -2.51 3.31
N ASP A 218 -8.95 -1.63 3.42
CA ASP A 218 -9.76 -1.11 2.33
C ASP A 218 -9.64 0.42 2.31
N ILE A 219 -8.75 0.92 1.45
CA ILE A 219 -8.43 2.34 1.35
C ILE A 219 -8.89 2.84 -0.02
N SER A 220 -9.73 3.87 -0.02
CA SER A 220 -10.24 4.48 -1.25
C SER A 220 -9.64 5.87 -1.46
N ALA A 221 -9.36 6.20 -2.72
CA ALA A 221 -8.98 7.54 -3.14
C ALA A 221 -10.04 8.01 -4.14
N PRO A 222 -10.95 8.91 -3.76
CA PRO A 222 -11.93 9.48 -4.67
C PRO A 222 -11.22 10.16 -5.85
N ARG A 223 -11.90 10.23 -7.00
CA ARG A 223 -11.34 10.92 -8.16
C ARG A 223 -11.15 12.41 -7.83
N PRO A 224 -10.00 13.01 -8.18
CA PRO A 224 -9.78 14.42 -7.89
C PRO A 224 -10.81 15.28 -8.64
N VAL A 225 -11.32 16.31 -7.97
CA VAL A 225 -12.11 17.36 -8.62
C VAL A 225 -11.13 18.38 -9.18
N ILE A 226 -11.15 18.58 -10.50
CA ILE A 226 -10.22 19.46 -11.21
C ILE A 226 -10.94 20.78 -11.49
N THR A 227 -10.47 21.87 -10.88
CA THR A 227 -11.00 23.23 -11.08
C THR A 227 -9.88 24.28 -11.16
N PRO A 228 -9.81 25.08 -12.24
CA PRO A 228 -10.54 24.91 -13.51
C PRO A 228 -10.15 23.61 -14.24
N PHE A 229 -11.04 23.10 -15.09
CA PHE A 229 -10.77 21.92 -15.90
C PHE A 229 -9.94 22.32 -17.12
N THR A 230 -8.63 22.07 -17.06
CA THR A 230 -7.68 22.64 -18.04
C THR A 230 -6.99 21.60 -18.89
N LEU A 231 -6.68 21.99 -20.13
CA LEU A 231 -5.74 21.29 -21.00
C LEU A 231 -4.95 22.30 -21.82
N ARG A 232 -3.64 22.11 -21.90
CA ARG A 232 -2.74 22.96 -22.67
C ARG A 232 -1.79 22.10 -23.50
N PHE A 233 -1.89 22.23 -24.81
CA PHE A 233 -1.08 21.50 -25.78
C PHE A 233 -0.34 22.49 -26.67
N LEU A 234 0.95 22.26 -26.90
CA LEU A 234 1.81 23.15 -27.68
C LEU A 234 2.71 22.38 -28.63
N ILE A 235 3.07 23.05 -29.73
CA ILE A 235 4.05 22.60 -30.71
C ILE A 235 5.06 23.73 -30.91
N ASP A 236 6.30 23.49 -30.50
CA ASP A 236 7.43 24.41 -30.65
C ASP A 236 8.67 23.67 -31.19
N THR A 237 9.86 24.27 -31.06
CA THR A 237 11.12 23.69 -31.52
C THR A 237 11.52 22.40 -30.79
N ALA A 238 11.04 22.17 -29.56
CA ALA A 238 11.25 20.93 -28.81
C ALA A 238 10.23 19.83 -29.20
N GLY A 239 9.21 20.18 -29.97
CA GLY A 239 8.18 19.28 -30.48
C GLY A 239 6.88 19.33 -29.69
N PRO A 240 5.87 18.54 -30.13
CA PRO A 240 4.54 18.53 -29.54
C PRO A 240 4.53 17.93 -28.13
N ARG A 241 3.91 18.61 -27.16
CA ARG A 241 3.77 18.11 -25.78
C ARG A 241 2.55 18.70 -25.06
N PHE A 242 2.21 18.12 -23.91
CA PHE A 242 1.27 18.71 -22.97
C PHE A 242 2.03 19.49 -21.89
N ASP A 243 1.63 20.74 -21.69
CA ASP A 243 1.93 21.51 -20.48
C ASP A 243 0.93 21.17 -19.37
N ALA A 244 -0.32 20.90 -19.77
CA ALA A 244 -1.35 20.38 -18.88
C ALA A 244 -2.34 19.48 -19.63
N CYS A 245 -2.85 18.42 -18.99
CA CYS A 245 -3.92 17.60 -19.58
C CYS A 245 -4.87 17.05 -18.51
N SER A 246 -6.16 17.33 -18.68
CA SER A 246 -7.25 16.78 -17.87
C SER A 246 -8.25 16.01 -18.73
N ALA A 247 -8.78 14.92 -18.20
CA ALA A 247 -9.81 14.08 -18.83
C ALA A 247 -10.87 13.61 -17.82
N ASP A 248 -12.11 13.50 -18.26
CA ASP A 248 -13.26 13.11 -17.44
C ASP A 248 -13.41 11.59 -17.30
N THR A 249 -12.81 10.83 -18.22
CA THR A 249 -12.78 9.36 -18.23
C THR A 249 -11.47 8.84 -18.79
N THR A 250 -11.15 7.57 -18.51
CA THR A 250 -10.00 6.88 -19.13
C THR A 250 -10.14 6.80 -20.64
N ARG A 251 -11.35 6.59 -21.16
CA ARG A 251 -11.64 6.59 -22.60
C ARG A 251 -11.35 7.96 -23.23
N ALA A 252 -11.78 9.06 -22.61
CA ALA A 252 -11.47 10.41 -23.06
C ALA A 252 -9.97 10.67 -23.07
N ARG A 253 -9.28 10.31 -21.98
CA ARG A 253 -7.83 10.39 -21.86
C ARG A 253 -7.13 9.68 -23.03
N ASP A 254 -7.48 8.44 -23.28
CA ASP A 254 -6.81 7.63 -24.31
C ASP A 254 -7.02 8.21 -25.72
N ARG A 255 -8.19 8.80 -26.00
CA ARG A 255 -8.46 9.53 -27.24
C ARG A 255 -7.61 10.80 -27.37
N ILE A 256 -7.53 11.60 -26.31
CA ILE A 256 -6.72 12.83 -26.28
C ILE A 256 -5.24 12.50 -26.48
N LEU A 257 -4.73 11.49 -25.77
CA LEU A 257 -3.34 11.03 -25.92
C LEU A 257 -3.07 10.47 -27.32
N ALA A 258 -4.03 9.77 -27.93
CA ALA A 258 -3.89 9.30 -29.31
C ALA A 258 -3.80 10.47 -30.30
N ALA A 259 -4.61 11.52 -30.12
CA ALA A 259 -4.54 12.73 -30.96
C ALA A 259 -3.19 13.45 -30.80
N ALA A 260 -2.68 13.58 -29.57
CA ALA A 260 -1.37 14.16 -29.33
C ALA A 260 -0.24 13.36 -29.99
N ARG A 261 -0.26 12.03 -29.89
CA ARG A 261 0.71 11.16 -30.61
C ARG A 261 0.58 11.31 -32.12
N ALA A 262 -0.65 11.40 -32.65
CA ALA A 262 -0.89 11.64 -34.06
C ALA A 262 -0.39 13.03 -34.50
N ALA A 263 -0.33 14.01 -33.59
CA ALA A 263 0.29 15.32 -33.81
C ALA A 263 1.83 15.31 -33.67
N GLY A 264 2.43 14.17 -33.31
CA GLY A 264 3.88 14.00 -33.21
C GLY A 264 4.43 14.06 -31.79
N ALA A 265 3.59 14.06 -30.75
CA ALA A 265 4.05 14.03 -29.37
C ALA A 265 4.71 12.68 -29.03
N THR A 266 5.92 12.74 -28.47
CA THR A 266 6.73 11.57 -28.11
C THR A 266 6.93 11.49 -26.59
N GLY A 267 7.40 10.34 -26.10
CA GLY A 267 7.64 10.11 -24.67
C GLY A 267 6.40 9.73 -23.86
N THR A 268 6.54 9.79 -22.53
CA THR A 268 5.47 9.45 -21.58
C THR A 268 4.52 10.62 -21.43
N LEU A 269 3.38 10.58 -22.13
CA LEU A 269 2.35 11.60 -22.05
C LEU A 269 1.41 11.33 -20.86
N GLY A 270 1.38 12.24 -19.90
CA GLY A 270 0.46 12.24 -18.77
C GLY A 270 -0.83 12.98 -19.09
N CYS A 271 -1.94 12.53 -18.48
CA CYS A 271 -3.20 13.27 -18.50
C CYS A 271 -4.07 12.83 -17.31
N THR A 272 -4.34 13.75 -16.40
CA THR A 272 -5.03 13.50 -15.13
C THR A 272 -6.51 13.19 -15.39
N VAL A 273 -7.01 12.12 -14.76
CA VAL A 273 -8.42 11.72 -14.91
C VAL A 273 -9.22 12.15 -13.67
N GLY A 274 -10.08 13.17 -13.81
CA GLY A 274 -10.79 13.80 -12.69
C GLY A 274 -12.22 14.23 -12.99
N MET A 275 -12.94 14.69 -11.98
CA MET A 275 -14.27 15.28 -12.09
C MET A 275 -14.16 16.79 -12.37
N GLY A 276 -15.24 17.44 -12.79
CA GLY A 276 -15.26 18.89 -13.09
C GLY A 276 -15.29 19.23 -14.58
N THR A 277 -15.55 18.26 -15.46
CA THR A 277 -15.62 18.53 -16.90
C THR A 277 -16.77 19.48 -17.27
N PRO A 278 -16.54 20.50 -18.11
CA PRO A 278 -17.56 21.46 -18.52
C PRO A 278 -18.59 20.86 -19.49
N SER A 279 -18.23 19.77 -20.19
CA SER A 279 -19.07 19.14 -21.20
C SER A 279 -18.69 17.67 -21.40
N PRO A 280 -19.66 16.75 -21.62
CA PRO A 280 -19.37 15.38 -22.05
C PRO A 280 -18.58 15.30 -23.37
N GLN A 281 -18.58 16.37 -24.17
CA GLN A 281 -17.86 16.47 -25.45
C GLN A 281 -16.45 17.08 -25.29
N TRP A 282 -15.94 17.18 -24.06
CA TRP A 282 -14.59 17.68 -23.78
C TRP A 282 -13.51 17.02 -24.65
N ALA A 283 -13.50 15.69 -24.69
CA ALA A 283 -12.52 14.94 -25.48
C ALA A 283 -12.64 15.24 -26.98
N ASP A 284 -13.85 15.47 -27.49
CA ASP A 284 -14.08 15.79 -28.90
C ASP A 284 -13.52 17.19 -29.22
N ALA A 285 -13.82 18.19 -28.39
CA ALA A 285 -13.31 19.55 -28.53
C ALA A 285 -11.77 19.61 -28.45
N VAL A 286 -11.19 18.90 -27.48
CA VAL A 286 -9.73 18.80 -27.33
C VAL A 286 -9.08 18.14 -28.55
N VAL A 287 -9.63 17.02 -29.03
CA VAL A 287 -9.07 16.32 -30.20
C VAL A 287 -9.15 17.21 -31.45
N MET A 288 -10.26 17.93 -31.65
CA MET A 288 -10.38 18.93 -32.73
C MET A 288 -9.32 20.03 -32.61
N GLY A 289 -9.12 20.56 -31.40
CA GLY A 289 -8.13 21.56 -31.12
C GLY A 289 -6.67 21.12 -31.35
N ILE A 290 -6.32 19.90 -30.94
CA ILE A 290 -4.98 19.32 -31.19
C ILE A 290 -4.75 19.14 -32.70
N ASN A 291 -5.76 18.66 -33.43
CA ASN A 291 -5.67 18.51 -34.89
C ASN A 291 -5.54 19.86 -35.61
N ALA A 292 -6.28 20.88 -35.16
CA ALA A 292 -6.16 22.24 -35.66
C ALA A 292 -4.74 22.78 -35.45
N LEU A 293 -4.17 22.61 -34.24
CA LEU A 293 -2.80 23.04 -33.97
C LEU A 293 -1.76 22.27 -34.81
N LYS A 294 -1.99 20.98 -35.05
CA LYS A 294 -1.15 20.17 -35.94
C LYS A 294 -1.13 20.70 -37.38
N GLU A 295 -2.26 21.16 -37.91
CA GLU A 295 -2.34 21.75 -39.26
C GLU A 295 -1.61 23.10 -39.33
N ILE A 296 -1.70 23.91 -38.26
CA ILE A 296 -0.94 25.16 -38.14
C ILE A 296 0.57 24.90 -38.01
N GLY A 297 0.97 23.81 -37.35
CA GLY A 297 2.34 23.33 -37.27
C GLY A 297 3.16 23.91 -36.10
N ALA A 298 2.86 25.11 -35.61
CA ALA A 298 3.51 25.69 -34.44
C ALA A 298 2.61 26.68 -33.68
N GLY A 299 2.55 26.54 -32.37
CA GLY A 299 1.72 27.38 -31.50
C GLY A 299 1.28 26.68 -30.23
N THR A 300 0.19 27.16 -29.64
CA THR A 300 -0.39 26.61 -28.41
C THR A 300 -1.89 26.69 -28.45
N ILE A 301 -2.55 25.65 -27.94
CA ILE A 301 -3.98 25.64 -27.67
C ILE A 301 -4.22 25.35 -26.18
N THR A 302 -5.03 26.19 -25.54
CA THR A 302 -5.38 26.11 -24.12
C THR A 302 -6.88 26.04 -23.97
N PHE A 303 -7.35 25.03 -23.24
CA PHE A 303 -8.72 24.87 -22.79
C PHE A 303 -8.76 25.15 -21.29
N SER A 304 -9.74 25.94 -20.86
CA SER A 304 -10.05 26.17 -19.46
C SER A 304 -11.56 26.20 -19.33
N ASP A 305 -12.14 25.12 -18.81
CA ASP A 305 -13.58 24.92 -18.79
C ASP A 305 -14.17 25.09 -20.21
N GLY A 306 -15.14 26.00 -20.41
CA GLY A 306 -15.71 26.27 -21.74
C GLY A 306 -14.82 27.13 -22.65
N ASP A 307 -13.81 27.81 -22.12
CA ASP A 307 -13.02 28.75 -22.92
C ASP A 307 -11.82 28.09 -23.60
N ILE A 308 -11.62 28.40 -24.88
CA ILE A 308 -10.51 27.93 -25.70
C ILE A 308 -9.70 29.12 -26.20
N ALA A 309 -8.38 29.09 -25.99
CA ALA A 309 -7.43 30.05 -26.53
C ALA A 309 -6.44 29.34 -27.47
N LEU A 310 -6.46 29.72 -28.75
CA LEU A 310 -5.53 29.24 -29.77
C LEU A 310 -4.56 30.36 -30.16
N SER A 311 -3.27 30.12 -30.01
CA SER A 311 -2.21 31.06 -30.39
C SER A 311 -1.27 30.39 -31.39
N ALA A 312 -1.17 30.93 -32.60
CA ALA A 312 -0.18 30.47 -33.58
C ALA A 312 1.11 31.29 -33.50
N ASN A 313 2.27 30.65 -33.71
CA ASN A 313 3.57 31.33 -33.69
C ASN A 313 3.76 32.21 -34.94
N ASP A 314 4.75 33.09 -34.92
CA ASP A 314 5.04 34.05 -36.00
C ASP A 314 5.41 33.43 -37.35
N GLY A 315 5.83 32.15 -37.35
CA GLY A 315 6.12 31.37 -38.56
C GLY A 315 4.91 30.69 -39.22
N ALA A 316 3.70 30.79 -38.64
CA ALA A 316 2.52 30.16 -39.22
C ALA A 316 1.98 30.93 -40.43
N ASP A 317 1.53 30.21 -41.46
CA ASP A 317 0.90 30.81 -42.65
C ASP A 317 -0.46 31.43 -42.27
N PRO A 318 -0.67 32.75 -42.45
CA PRO A 318 -1.93 33.41 -42.11
C PRO A 318 -3.15 32.80 -42.80
N ALA A 319 -3.02 32.33 -44.06
CA ALA A 319 -4.14 31.75 -44.79
C ALA A 319 -4.54 30.37 -44.22
N VAL A 320 -3.55 29.58 -43.80
CA VAL A 320 -3.79 28.30 -43.12
C VAL A 320 -4.41 28.56 -41.74
N PHE A 321 -3.90 29.56 -41.01
CA PHE A 321 -4.44 29.96 -39.72
C PHE A 321 -5.91 30.35 -39.80
N ASP A 322 -6.28 31.29 -40.69
CA ASP A 322 -7.67 31.75 -40.83
C ASP A 322 -8.62 30.61 -41.23
N LYS A 323 -8.17 29.72 -42.13
CA LYS A 323 -8.93 28.53 -42.53
C LYS A 323 -9.19 27.60 -41.33
N VAL A 324 -8.12 27.24 -40.60
CA VAL A 324 -8.19 26.32 -39.47
C VAL A 324 -9.05 26.90 -38.34
N VAL A 325 -8.93 28.20 -38.06
CA VAL A 325 -9.75 28.88 -37.05
C VAL A 325 -11.23 28.82 -37.42
N GLY A 326 -11.58 29.13 -38.68
CA GLY A 326 -12.97 29.10 -39.14
C GLY A 326 -13.58 27.68 -39.13
N GLU A 327 -12.80 26.66 -39.50
CA GLU A 327 -13.21 25.26 -39.41
C GLU A 327 -13.37 24.80 -37.96
N LEU A 328 -12.46 25.20 -37.06
CA LEU A 328 -12.54 24.86 -35.64
C LEU A 328 -13.77 25.53 -35.00
N GLU A 329 -13.97 26.83 -35.21
CA GLU A 329 -15.11 27.58 -34.66
C GLU A 329 -16.46 27.00 -35.13
N SER A 330 -16.55 26.57 -36.40
CA SER A 330 -17.79 26.00 -36.95
C SER A 330 -18.12 24.60 -36.44
N ASN A 331 -17.11 23.82 -36.04
CA ASN A 331 -17.27 22.43 -35.61
C ASN A 331 -17.24 22.24 -34.09
N LEU A 332 -16.82 23.26 -33.34
CA LEU A 332 -16.80 23.22 -31.88
C LEU A 332 -18.24 23.14 -31.32
N PRO A 333 -18.47 22.37 -30.23
CA PRO A 333 -19.76 22.37 -29.55
C PRO A 333 -20.11 23.75 -28.98
N GLU A 334 -21.40 24.09 -28.93
CA GLU A 334 -21.90 25.41 -28.49
C GLU A 334 -21.45 25.86 -27.09
N VAL A 335 -21.08 24.91 -26.23
CA VAL A 335 -20.58 25.20 -24.87
C VAL A 335 -19.20 25.86 -24.89
N PHE A 336 -18.44 25.71 -25.98
CA PHE A 336 -17.07 26.19 -26.08
C PHE A 336 -16.94 27.53 -26.81
N SER A 337 -16.14 28.43 -26.26
CA SER A 337 -15.84 29.76 -26.81
C SER A 337 -14.38 29.83 -27.28
N LEU A 338 -14.17 29.97 -28.59
CA LEU A 338 -12.82 30.09 -29.17
C LEU A 338 -12.35 31.55 -29.26
N LYS A 339 -11.14 31.81 -28.77
CA LYS A 339 -10.36 33.02 -29.04
C LYS A 339 -9.08 32.62 -29.75
N ALA A 340 -8.84 33.16 -30.95
CA ALA A 340 -7.67 32.82 -31.75
C ALA A 340 -6.84 34.07 -32.05
N GLU A 341 -5.52 33.97 -31.88
CA GLU A 341 -4.58 35.05 -32.18
C GLU A 341 -3.32 34.54 -32.91
N LEU A 342 -2.88 35.27 -33.92
CA LEU A 342 -1.59 35.05 -34.59
C LEU A 342 -0.52 35.94 -33.93
N GLN A 343 0.55 35.34 -33.41
CA GLN A 343 1.59 36.10 -32.73
C GLN A 343 2.35 37.00 -33.71
N LYS A 344 2.45 38.28 -33.36
CA LYS A 344 3.39 39.21 -34.01
C LYS A 344 4.76 39.03 -33.37
N LYS A 345 5.80 38.94 -34.21
CA LYS A 345 7.21 38.87 -33.79
C LYS A 345 7.50 39.87 -32.67
N ALA A 346 7.97 39.39 -31.53
CA ALA A 346 8.34 40.25 -30.41
C ALA A 346 9.44 41.22 -30.86
N GLU A 347 9.21 42.53 -30.72
CA GLU A 347 10.23 43.54 -31.02
C GLU A 347 11.43 43.36 -30.08
N LYS A 348 12.58 42.90 -30.60
CA LYS A 348 13.82 42.85 -29.83
C LYS A 348 14.29 44.26 -29.52
N GLY A 349 14.33 44.61 -28.24
CA GLY A 349 15.11 45.75 -27.74
C GLY A 349 14.28 46.77 -26.97
N GLY A 350 14.38 46.71 -25.64
CA GLY A 350 13.90 47.74 -24.72
C GLY A 350 13.95 47.25 -23.28
N ASN A 351 14.19 48.17 -22.33
CA ASN A 351 14.22 47.94 -20.88
C ASN A 351 12.83 47.54 -20.35
N ARG A 352 12.37 46.33 -20.69
CA ARG A 352 11.06 45.80 -20.26
C ARG A 352 11.13 45.46 -18.76
N PRO A 353 10.07 45.74 -18.01
CA PRO A 353 10.03 45.35 -16.62
C PRO A 353 10.05 43.82 -16.51
N GLU A 354 10.89 43.31 -15.61
CA GLU A 354 11.06 41.89 -15.37
C GLU A 354 11.07 41.66 -13.86
N PHE A 355 10.43 40.59 -13.43
CA PHE A 355 10.54 40.03 -12.09
C PHE A 355 11.02 38.58 -12.24
N SER A 356 11.97 38.17 -11.41
CA SER A 356 12.45 36.79 -11.40
C SER A 356 12.60 36.26 -9.98
N ALA A 357 12.30 34.97 -9.82
CA ALA A 357 12.55 34.25 -8.59
C ALA A 357 13.29 32.95 -8.89
N LEU A 358 14.31 32.64 -8.10
CA LEU A 358 15.14 31.44 -8.24
C LEU A 358 15.04 30.63 -6.95
N LEU A 359 14.63 29.37 -7.05
CA LEU A 359 14.66 28.36 -5.97
C LEU A 359 15.87 27.46 -6.19
N GLY A 360 16.85 27.56 -5.28
CA GLY A 360 18.06 26.72 -5.27
C GLY A 360 17.83 25.35 -4.67
N GLU A 361 18.78 24.43 -4.87
CA GLU A 361 18.75 23.06 -4.32
C GLU A 361 18.77 23.04 -2.78
N ASP A 362 19.26 24.11 -2.15
CA ASP A 362 19.28 24.29 -0.70
C ASP A 362 17.96 24.83 -0.14
N GLY A 363 16.92 24.93 -0.98
CA GLY A 363 15.61 25.46 -0.62
C GLY A 363 15.57 26.98 -0.44
N LYS A 364 16.65 27.70 -0.77
CA LYS A 364 16.66 29.17 -0.71
C LYS A 364 16.03 29.77 -1.95
N VAL A 365 15.25 30.82 -1.73
CA VAL A 365 14.60 31.60 -2.76
C VAL A 365 15.22 32.97 -2.87
N GLU A 366 15.72 33.31 -4.05
CA GLU A 366 16.20 34.65 -4.38
C GLU A 366 15.17 35.38 -5.25
N LEU A 367 14.69 36.54 -4.79
CA LEU A 367 13.72 37.39 -5.49
C LEU A 367 14.42 38.61 -6.07
N ARG A 368 14.32 38.81 -7.39
CA ARG A 368 14.92 39.95 -8.11
C ARG A 368 13.91 40.62 -9.04
N GLY A 369 14.24 41.83 -9.48
CA GLY A 369 13.45 42.56 -10.48
C GLY A 369 12.52 43.61 -9.90
N ARG A 370 11.48 43.98 -10.66
CA ARG A 370 10.63 45.15 -10.36
C ARG A 370 9.31 44.79 -9.67
N VAL A 371 8.91 45.60 -8.70
CA VAL A 371 7.64 45.50 -7.95
C VAL A 371 6.93 46.86 -7.91
N THR A 372 5.61 46.86 -7.82
CA THR A 372 4.77 48.07 -8.05
C THR A 372 5.00 49.18 -7.04
N ASN A 373 5.08 48.85 -5.76
CA ASN A 373 5.25 49.80 -4.66
C ASN A 373 5.77 49.09 -3.40
N ALA A 374 5.95 49.82 -2.29
CA ALA A 374 6.44 49.26 -1.03
C ALA A 374 5.54 48.16 -0.47
N LEU A 375 4.22 48.35 -0.53
CA LEU A 375 3.24 47.33 -0.11
C LEU A 375 3.31 46.08 -1.00
N GLY A 376 3.49 46.26 -2.31
CA GLY A 376 3.65 45.17 -3.26
C GLY A 376 4.94 44.36 -3.01
N ARG A 377 6.04 45.05 -2.67
CA ARG A 377 7.27 44.38 -2.21
C ARG A 377 7.00 43.53 -0.97
N GLU A 378 6.39 44.13 0.05
CA GLU A 378 6.08 43.47 1.31
C GLU A 378 5.15 42.27 1.11
N ALA A 379 4.14 42.39 0.25
CA ALA A 379 3.24 41.29 -0.09
C ALA A 379 3.98 40.13 -0.78
N VAL A 380 4.84 40.43 -1.76
CA VAL A 380 5.65 39.43 -2.46
C VAL A 380 6.62 38.73 -1.51
N GLU A 381 7.32 39.48 -0.66
CA GLU A 381 8.25 38.92 0.33
C GLU A 381 7.52 38.11 1.41
N SER A 382 6.40 38.60 1.93
CA SER A 382 5.61 37.88 2.95
C SER A 382 5.01 36.61 2.39
N PHE A 383 4.50 36.64 1.16
CA PHE A 383 4.00 35.46 0.47
C PHE A 383 5.11 34.42 0.25
N ALA A 384 6.28 34.85 -0.23
CA ALA A 384 7.42 33.96 -0.38
C ALA A 384 7.87 33.36 0.96
N ARG A 385 7.94 34.16 2.04
CA ARG A 385 8.30 33.63 3.37
C ARG A 385 7.28 32.65 3.93
N ALA A 386 6.00 32.84 3.63
CA ALA A 386 4.94 31.91 4.05
C ALA A 386 5.04 30.56 3.33
N ARG A 387 5.44 30.55 2.05
CA ARG A 387 5.59 29.32 1.25
C ARG A 387 6.92 28.60 1.49
N PHE A 388 8.02 29.34 1.43
CA PHE A 388 9.39 28.78 1.40
C PHE A 388 10.13 28.89 2.75
N GLY A 389 9.52 29.52 3.75
CA GLY A 389 10.11 29.73 5.07
C GLY A 389 10.91 31.04 5.20
N ALA A 390 10.79 31.70 6.36
CA ALA A 390 11.32 33.05 6.55
C ALA A 390 12.85 33.19 6.44
N LYS A 391 13.62 32.14 6.77
CA LYS A 391 15.10 32.14 6.73
C LYS A 391 15.67 31.82 5.35
N SER A 392 14.82 31.45 4.40
CA SER A 392 15.22 30.95 3.08
C SER A 392 15.03 32.00 1.97
N VAL A 393 14.41 33.15 2.25
CA VAL A 393 14.04 34.14 1.23
C VAL A 393 14.95 35.37 1.27
N TYR A 394 15.61 35.67 0.13
CA TYR A 394 16.44 36.84 -0.07
C TYR A 394 15.80 37.76 -1.11
N GLY A 395 15.38 38.95 -0.67
CA GLY A 395 14.74 39.96 -1.50
C GLY A 395 15.72 41.02 -2.01
N ALA A 396 15.86 41.15 -3.32
CA ALA A 396 16.62 42.21 -3.99
C ALA A 396 15.75 42.94 -5.04
N THR A 397 14.46 43.13 -4.74
CA THR A 397 13.49 43.76 -5.64
C THR A 397 13.58 45.29 -5.62
N ARG A 398 13.29 45.95 -6.75
CA ARG A 398 13.26 47.41 -6.90
C ARG A 398 11.83 47.90 -7.15
N ILE A 399 11.46 49.03 -6.56
CA ILE A 399 10.14 49.63 -6.78
C ILE A 399 10.12 50.35 -8.13
N ASP A 400 9.07 50.10 -8.91
CA ASP A 400 8.75 50.77 -10.16
C ASP A 400 7.23 51.01 -10.23
N GLY A 401 6.82 52.27 -10.28
CA GLY A 401 5.42 52.67 -10.33
C GLY A 401 4.78 52.60 -11.72
N GLU A 402 5.58 52.41 -12.77
CA GLU A 402 5.11 52.40 -14.18
C GLU A 402 4.82 50.97 -14.68
N LEU A 403 4.71 50.00 -13.78
CA LEU A 403 4.45 48.61 -14.15
C LEU A 403 3.03 48.40 -14.71
N PRO A 404 2.86 47.46 -15.64
CA PRO A 404 1.55 47.14 -16.21
C PRO A 404 0.50 46.76 -15.18
N GLN A 405 -0.79 46.95 -15.51
CA GLN A 405 -1.88 46.46 -14.68
C GLN A 405 -1.81 44.94 -14.49
N GLY A 406 -2.18 44.47 -13.30
CA GLY A 406 -2.14 43.05 -12.94
C GLY A 406 -0.74 42.50 -12.60
N TRP A 407 0.31 43.35 -12.57
CA TRP A 407 1.66 42.91 -12.17
C TRP A 407 1.72 42.18 -10.82
N PRO A 408 1.06 42.65 -9.73
CA PRO A 408 1.09 41.93 -8.46
C PRO A 408 0.51 40.52 -8.53
N VAL A 409 -0.61 40.34 -9.26
CA VAL A 409 -1.24 39.03 -9.47
C VAL A 409 -0.30 38.11 -10.24
N ARG A 410 0.38 38.63 -11.27
CA ARG A 410 1.39 37.88 -12.04
C ARG A 410 2.57 37.43 -11.20
N THR A 411 3.12 38.32 -10.38
CA THR A 411 4.26 37.97 -9.51
C THR A 411 3.89 36.95 -8.44
N LEU A 412 2.70 37.07 -7.83
CA LEU A 412 2.24 36.12 -6.81
C LEU A 412 1.90 34.76 -7.41
N ALA A 413 1.23 34.73 -8.57
CA ALA A 413 0.94 33.49 -9.29
C ALA A 413 2.23 32.77 -9.73
N ALA A 414 3.26 33.51 -10.14
CA ALA A 414 4.57 32.93 -10.46
C ALA A 414 5.27 32.34 -9.24
N LEU A 415 5.16 32.99 -8.07
CA LEU A 415 5.69 32.43 -6.82
C LEU A 415 4.92 31.18 -6.36
N GLU A 416 3.60 31.16 -6.53
CA GLU A 416 2.80 29.95 -6.26
C GLU A 416 3.16 28.80 -7.22
N ALA A 417 3.46 29.10 -8.49
CA ALA A 417 3.96 28.10 -9.42
C ALA A 417 5.35 27.56 -9.02
N LEU A 418 6.24 28.42 -8.52
CA LEU A 418 7.57 28.02 -8.06
C LEU A 418 7.51 27.04 -6.88
N ASP A 419 6.48 27.13 -6.03
CA ASP A 419 6.23 26.24 -4.88
C ASP A 419 5.98 24.77 -5.29
N SER A 420 5.62 24.53 -6.56
CA SER A 420 5.43 23.17 -7.09
C SER A 420 6.74 22.52 -7.59
N LEU A 421 7.88 23.22 -7.49
CA LEU A 421 9.18 22.76 -7.92
C LEU A 421 10.08 22.47 -6.72
N ALA A 422 10.97 21.48 -6.88
CA ALA A 422 12.02 21.23 -5.90
C ALA A 422 13.17 22.22 -6.07
N GLN A 423 13.50 22.56 -7.31
CA GLN A 423 14.44 23.61 -7.69
C GLN A 423 14.06 24.15 -9.07
N GLY A 424 14.31 25.43 -9.32
CA GLY A 424 13.90 26.05 -10.57
C GLY A 424 13.88 27.56 -10.53
N SER A 425 13.36 28.16 -11.59
CA SER A 425 13.23 29.60 -11.72
C SER A 425 11.91 29.98 -12.37
N VAL A 426 11.41 31.15 -11.98
CA VAL A 426 10.29 31.81 -12.65
C VAL A 426 10.72 33.19 -13.11
N THR A 427 10.33 33.54 -14.34
CA THR A 427 10.53 34.87 -14.91
C THR A 427 9.20 35.42 -15.37
N VAL A 428 8.87 36.62 -14.93
CA VAL A 428 7.64 37.34 -15.23
C VAL A 428 7.98 38.58 -16.04
N THR A 429 7.37 38.67 -17.21
CA THR A 429 7.38 39.84 -18.08
C THR A 429 5.94 40.30 -18.32
N PRO A 430 5.69 41.47 -18.96
CA PRO A 430 4.33 41.94 -19.22
C PRO A 430 3.48 40.94 -19.99
N ASP A 431 4.10 40.23 -20.93
CA ASP A 431 3.40 39.36 -21.88
C ASP A 431 3.53 37.88 -21.55
N LEU A 432 4.64 37.45 -20.92
CA LEU A 432 5.03 36.04 -20.74
C LEU A 432 5.43 35.74 -19.30
N VAL A 433 4.95 34.61 -18.78
CA VAL A 433 5.47 33.95 -17.57
C VAL A 433 6.19 32.68 -17.97
N THR A 434 7.47 32.58 -17.62
CA THR A 434 8.29 31.40 -17.86
C THR A 434 8.54 30.69 -16.53
N VAL A 435 8.35 29.37 -16.50
CA VAL A 435 8.66 28.51 -15.35
C VAL A 435 9.56 27.38 -15.83
N THR A 436 10.73 27.24 -15.22
CA THR A 436 11.68 26.19 -15.53
C THR A 436 12.15 25.50 -14.26
N GLY A 437 12.34 24.18 -14.29
CA GLY A 437 12.90 23.48 -13.13
C GLY A 437 12.66 21.98 -13.11
N VAL A 438 13.00 21.38 -11.98
CA VAL A 438 12.77 19.95 -11.71
C VAL A 438 11.89 19.77 -10.47
N THR A 439 11.15 18.68 -10.46
CA THR A 439 10.17 18.38 -9.41
C THR A 439 10.01 16.88 -9.23
N GLY A 440 9.74 16.48 -7.98
CA GLY A 440 9.38 15.12 -7.62
C GLY A 440 7.91 14.79 -7.79
N ASP A 441 7.08 15.75 -8.22
CA ASP A 441 5.66 15.51 -8.48
C ASP A 441 5.41 15.35 -9.99
N ALA A 442 5.01 14.15 -10.40
CA ALA A 442 4.67 13.85 -11.79
C ALA A 442 3.47 14.67 -12.33
N GLN A 443 2.72 15.36 -11.47
CA GLN A 443 1.59 16.23 -11.82
C GLN A 443 1.93 17.73 -11.66
N ALA A 444 3.18 18.08 -11.35
CA ALA A 444 3.58 19.47 -11.14
C ALA A 444 3.28 20.38 -12.34
N SER A 445 3.59 19.94 -13.57
CA SER A 445 3.30 20.73 -14.78
C SER A 445 1.82 21.05 -14.92
N ASP A 446 0.95 20.06 -14.69
CA ASP A 446 -0.50 20.23 -14.69
C ASP A 446 -0.95 21.22 -13.60
N THR A 447 -0.38 21.10 -12.39
CA THR A 447 -0.67 21.96 -11.25
C THR A 447 -0.24 23.40 -11.50
N ILE A 448 1.00 23.61 -11.95
CA ILE A 448 1.55 24.93 -12.31
C ILE A 448 0.69 25.59 -13.39
N SER A 449 0.35 24.85 -14.44
CA SER A 449 -0.49 25.37 -15.52
C SER A 449 -1.87 25.80 -15.01
N ARG A 450 -2.50 25.03 -14.12
CA ARG A 450 -3.78 25.39 -13.48
C ARG A 450 -3.66 26.64 -12.62
N VAL A 451 -2.63 26.72 -11.78
CA VAL A 451 -2.37 27.89 -10.93
C VAL A 451 -2.26 29.14 -11.80
N LEU A 452 -1.40 29.10 -12.81
CA LEU A 452 -1.20 30.24 -13.70
C LEU A 452 -2.46 30.58 -14.50
N THR A 453 -3.18 29.59 -15.03
CA THR A 453 -4.42 29.84 -15.79
C THR A 453 -5.52 30.43 -14.91
N ARG A 454 -5.67 29.95 -13.67
CA ARG A 454 -6.66 30.47 -12.71
C ARG A 454 -6.42 31.93 -12.37
N HIS A 455 -5.16 32.32 -12.17
CA HIS A 455 -4.82 33.69 -11.76
C HIS A 455 -4.63 34.66 -12.93
N LEU A 456 -4.13 34.18 -14.08
CA LEU A 456 -3.76 35.02 -15.23
C LEU A 456 -4.77 34.98 -16.37
N GLY A 457 -5.67 34.00 -16.37
CA GLY A 457 -6.63 33.74 -17.43
C GLY A 457 -6.05 32.89 -18.57
N GLN A 458 -6.96 32.36 -19.38
CA GLN A 458 -6.73 31.44 -20.50
C GLN A 458 -5.88 32.04 -21.65
N GLY A 459 -5.89 33.37 -21.81
CA GLY A 459 -5.08 34.06 -22.83
C GLY A 459 -3.66 34.39 -22.37
N ALA A 460 -3.30 34.08 -21.12
CA ALA A 460 -1.96 34.35 -20.62
C ALA A 460 -0.92 33.50 -21.37
N ARG A 461 0.17 34.13 -21.79
CA ARG A 461 1.29 33.39 -22.38
C ARG A 461 2.14 32.82 -21.26
N ILE A 462 2.27 31.50 -21.28
CA ILE A 462 3.00 30.73 -20.29
C ILE A 462 4.00 29.85 -21.04
N ALA A 463 5.25 29.82 -20.60
CA ALA A 463 6.26 28.87 -21.08
C ALA A 463 6.66 27.97 -19.92
N LEU A 464 6.35 26.67 -20.02
CA LEU A 464 6.74 25.67 -19.01
C LEU A 464 7.84 24.77 -19.56
N ASP A 465 8.92 24.62 -18.81
CA ASP A 465 9.96 23.60 -18.99
C ASP A 465 10.23 22.94 -17.65
N VAL A 466 9.30 22.07 -17.25
CA VAL A 466 9.31 21.38 -15.96
C VAL A 466 9.58 19.91 -16.21
N ARG A 467 10.65 19.39 -15.59
CA ARG A 467 11.05 17.99 -15.69
C ARG A 467 10.73 17.24 -14.41
N TYR A 468 10.06 16.09 -14.55
CA TYR A 468 9.88 15.16 -13.46
C TYR A 468 11.18 14.40 -13.20
N ASP A 469 11.65 14.45 -11.96
CA ASP A 469 12.74 13.62 -11.47
C ASP A 469 12.20 12.67 -10.40
N ARG A 470 12.18 11.38 -10.74
CA ARG A 470 11.72 10.30 -9.87
C ARG A 470 12.43 10.31 -8.51
N ARG A 471 13.69 10.74 -8.46
CA ARG A 471 14.53 10.74 -7.25
C ARG A 471 14.05 11.74 -6.22
N LEU A 472 13.38 12.79 -6.67
CA LEU A 472 12.81 13.84 -5.82
C LEU A 472 11.39 13.48 -5.35
N ASP A 473 10.83 12.34 -5.80
CA ASP A 473 9.46 11.93 -5.50
C ASP A 473 9.33 11.45 -4.05
N PRO A 474 8.67 12.21 -3.16
CA PRO A 474 8.58 11.87 -1.75
C PRO A 474 7.68 10.65 -1.50
N VAL A 475 6.86 10.23 -2.47
CA VAL A 475 5.96 9.08 -2.36
C VAL A 475 6.73 7.77 -2.51
N LEU A 476 7.77 7.77 -3.34
CA LEU A 476 8.58 6.58 -3.58
C LEU A 476 9.47 6.24 -2.38
N GLY A 477 9.81 7.24 -1.55
CA GLY A 477 10.66 7.06 -0.37
C GLY A 477 11.99 6.40 -0.74
N LEU A 478 12.60 6.87 -1.83
CA LEU A 478 13.82 6.31 -2.37
C LEU A 478 14.99 6.63 -1.42
N PRO A 479 15.81 5.62 -1.09
CA PRO A 479 17.04 5.84 -0.32
C PRO A 479 18.06 6.66 -1.13
N ASP A 480 18.91 7.40 -0.43
CA ASP A 480 20.06 8.05 -1.04
C ASP A 480 21.18 7.04 -1.38
N GLY A 481 22.20 7.49 -2.12
CA GLY A 481 23.30 6.61 -2.56
C GLY A 481 24.01 5.87 -1.41
N PRO A 482 24.40 6.57 -0.33
CA PRO A 482 24.95 5.94 0.88
C PRO A 482 23.99 4.92 1.52
N GLU A 483 22.72 5.26 1.70
CA GLU A 483 21.72 4.37 2.30
C GLU A 483 21.50 3.12 1.44
N CYS A 484 21.52 3.26 0.12
CA CYS A 484 21.50 2.15 -0.83
C CYS A 484 22.64 1.16 -0.58
N VAL A 485 23.87 1.65 -0.50
CA VAL A 485 25.04 0.80 -0.25
C VAL A 485 24.98 0.15 1.13
N THR A 486 24.59 0.89 2.18
CA THR A 486 24.39 0.33 3.52
C THR A 486 23.37 -0.80 3.50
N ARG A 487 22.24 -0.62 2.82
CA ARG A 487 21.18 -1.64 2.72
C ARG A 487 21.64 -2.88 1.97
N LEU A 488 22.34 -2.72 0.85
CA LEU A 488 22.86 -3.84 0.07
C LEU A 488 23.92 -4.63 0.85
N ASN A 489 24.82 -3.94 1.55
CA ASN A 489 25.85 -4.57 2.37
C ASN A 489 25.27 -5.22 3.64
N ALA A 490 24.17 -4.70 4.20
CA ALA A 490 23.46 -5.35 5.29
C ALA A 490 22.87 -6.71 4.87
N VAL A 491 22.31 -6.80 3.66
CA VAL A 491 21.86 -8.09 3.09
C VAL A 491 23.01 -9.08 2.99
N LEU A 492 24.18 -8.63 2.53
CA LEU A 492 25.39 -9.46 2.41
C LEU A 492 25.98 -9.87 3.77
N ALA A 493 25.82 -9.03 4.79
CA ALA A 493 26.26 -9.33 6.15
C ALA A 493 25.37 -10.37 6.84
N GLU A 494 24.06 -10.34 6.59
CA GLU A 494 23.11 -11.34 7.10
C GLU A 494 23.21 -12.67 6.32
N GLN A 495 23.42 -12.59 5.00
CA GLN A 495 23.44 -13.73 4.09
C GLN A 495 24.60 -13.60 3.09
N LYS A 496 25.68 -14.33 3.33
CA LYS A 496 26.82 -14.38 2.40
C LYS A 496 26.44 -15.10 1.11
N ILE A 497 26.96 -14.62 -0.03
CA ILE A 497 26.84 -15.31 -1.32
C ILE A 497 27.83 -16.47 -1.33
N SER A 498 27.33 -17.70 -1.33
CA SER A 498 28.14 -18.92 -1.42
C SER A 498 28.46 -19.28 -2.88
N PHE A 499 29.70 -19.71 -3.12
CA PHE A 499 30.19 -20.17 -4.42
C PHE A 499 30.71 -21.61 -4.31
N GLU A 500 30.70 -22.36 -5.41
CA GLU A 500 31.36 -23.66 -5.45
C GLU A 500 32.88 -23.54 -5.20
N PRO A 501 33.53 -24.55 -4.58
CA PRO A 501 34.95 -24.49 -4.25
C PRO A 501 35.83 -24.18 -5.48
N GLY A 502 36.67 -23.15 -5.36
CA GLY A 502 37.57 -22.72 -6.45
C GLY A 502 36.87 -22.17 -7.70
N SER A 503 35.57 -21.88 -7.62
CA SER A 503 34.75 -21.48 -8.77
C SER A 503 34.05 -20.13 -8.53
N ALA A 504 33.56 -19.54 -9.63
CA ALA A 504 32.66 -18.39 -9.65
C ALA A 504 31.18 -18.79 -9.83
N VAL A 505 30.90 -20.10 -9.89
CA VAL A 505 29.52 -20.62 -9.92
C VAL A 505 28.88 -20.39 -8.56
N ILE A 506 27.73 -19.71 -8.55
CA ILE A 506 26.94 -19.46 -7.34
C ILE A 506 26.26 -20.77 -6.92
N ALA A 507 26.44 -21.16 -5.66
CA ALA A 507 25.83 -22.37 -5.12
C ALA A 507 24.32 -22.17 -4.90
N ALA A 508 23.55 -23.25 -4.78
CA ALA A 508 22.10 -23.18 -4.58
C ALA A 508 21.70 -22.34 -3.34
N GLU A 509 22.52 -22.39 -2.28
CA GLU A 509 22.35 -21.61 -1.06
C GLU A 509 22.59 -20.10 -1.30
N GLY A 510 23.40 -19.76 -2.30
CA GLY A 510 23.69 -18.38 -2.72
C GLY A 510 22.57 -17.71 -3.53
N GLU A 511 21.54 -18.45 -3.96
CA GLU A 511 20.42 -17.87 -4.72
C GLU A 511 19.51 -16.96 -3.87
N LYS A 512 19.35 -17.27 -2.56
CA LYS A 512 18.56 -16.48 -1.61
C LYS A 512 19.11 -15.06 -1.40
N PRO A 513 20.41 -14.87 -1.09
CA PRO A 513 20.96 -13.52 -0.96
C PRO A 513 20.90 -12.75 -2.28
N ILE A 514 21.05 -13.41 -3.43
CA ILE A 514 20.91 -12.74 -4.73
C ILE A 514 19.47 -12.26 -4.96
N GLU A 515 18.45 -13.01 -4.55
CA GLU A 515 17.05 -12.55 -4.63
C GLU A 515 16.78 -11.37 -3.68
N ALA A 516 17.32 -11.42 -2.47
CA ALA A 516 17.24 -10.31 -1.52
C ALA A 516 17.94 -9.05 -2.05
N LEU A 517 19.13 -9.19 -2.65
CA LEU A 517 19.85 -8.11 -3.32
C LEU A 517 19.07 -7.56 -4.51
N ALA A 518 18.49 -8.41 -5.35
CA ALA A 518 17.69 -7.96 -6.49
C ALA A 518 16.46 -7.16 -6.04
N LYS A 519 15.84 -7.55 -4.92
CA LYS A 519 14.74 -6.78 -4.32
C LYS A 519 15.22 -5.44 -3.77
N ALA A 520 16.33 -5.41 -3.04
CA ALA A 520 16.92 -4.19 -2.50
C ALA A 520 17.46 -3.26 -3.60
N MET A 521 17.87 -3.80 -4.74
CA MET A 521 18.41 -3.00 -5.83
C MET A 521 17.33 -2.21 -6.58
N LYS A 522 16.05 -2.61 -6.50
CA LYS A 522 14.95 -1.96 -7.26
C LYS A 522 14.86 -0.44 -7.04
N ASP A 523 15.14 0.02 -5.83
CA ASP A 523 15.05 1.45 -5.46
C ASP A 523 16.42 2.15 -5.50
N CYS A 524 17.48 1.46 -5.92
CA CYS A 524 18.87 1.94 -5.90
C CYS A 524 19.53 1.99 -7.30
N GLN A 525 18.75 1.74 -8.34
CA GLN A 525 19.26 1.58 -9.72
C GLN A 525 19.81 2.89 -10.30
N ASP A 526 19.47 4.03 -9.71
CA ASP A 526 19.85 5.35 -10.18
C ASP A 526 21.30 5.73 -9.78
N PHE A 527 21.96 4.94 -8.93
CA PHE A 527 23.32 5.23 -8.45
C PHE A 527 24.37 4.35 -9.11
N ARG A 528 25.54 4.93 -9.40
CA ARG A 528 26.71 4.15 -9.84
C ARG A 528 27.35 3.43 -8.67
N MET A 529 27.39 2.12 -8.75
CA MET A 529 27.94 1.26 -7.70
C MET A 529 28.89 0.22 -8.27
N GLU A 530 29.92 -0.10 -7.50
CA GLU A 530 30.85 -1.17 -7.78
C GLU A 530 30.46 -2.42 -6.97
N ILE A 531 30.46 -3.58 -7.63
CA ILE A 531 30.43 -4.89 -7.00
C ILE A 531 31.89 -5.31 -6.84
N ALA A 532 32.41 -5.15 -5.62
CA ALA A 532 33.78 -5.45 -5.27
C ALA A 532 33.90 -6.89 -4.75
N GLY A 533 34.67 -7.71 -5.46
CA GLY A 533 34.96 -9.09 -5.08
C GLY A 533 36.32 -9.23 -4.41
N HIS A 534 36.37 -10.01 -3.33
CA HIS A 534 37.58 -10.24 -2.54
C HIS A 534 37.79 -11.75 -2.28
N THR A 535 39.05 -12.17 -2.18
CA THR A 535 39.46 -13.53 -1.81
C THR A 535 40.32 -13.52 -0.55
N ASP A 536 40.59 -14.70 0.01
CA ASP A 536 41.63 -14.85 1.02
C ASP A 536 43.02 -14.92 0.37
N SER A 537 44.07 -15.04 1.20
CA SER A 537 45.45 -15.13 0.75
C SER A 537 45.89 -16.54 0.32
N GLN A 538 44.95 -17.47 0.08
CA GLN A 538 45.28 -18.85 -0.30
C GLN A 538 45.31 -18.96 -1.82
N GLY A 539 46.46 -19.35 -2.38
CA GLY A 539 46.63 -19.48 -3.82
C GLY A 539 47.69 -18.54 -4.38
N ARG A 540 47.72 -18.39 -5.70
CA ARG A 540 48.57 -17.38 -6.35
C ARG A 540 47.74 -16.11 -6.52
N GLU A 541 48.37 -14.96 -6.28
CA GLU A 541 47.76 -13.63 -6.42
C GLU A 541 47.01 -13.47 -7.76
N GLU A 542 47.62 -13.85 -8.88
CA GLU A 542 46.97 -13.77 -10.21
C GLU A 542 45.69 -14.61 -10.31
N MET A 543 45.67 -15.80 -9.68
CA MET A 543 44.49 -16.66 -9.66
C MET A 543 43.40 -16.08 -8.76
N ASN A 544 43.78 -15.49 -7.62
CA ASN A 544 42.88 -14.83 -6.68
C ASN A 544 42.26 -13.56 -7.27
N GLN A 545 43.06 -12.79 -8.00
CA GLN A 545 42.62 -11.63 -8.76
C GLN A 545 41.60 -12.02 -9.84
N LYS A 546 41.87 -13.07 -10.60
CA LYS A 546 40.93 -13.58 -11.60
C LYS A 546 39.64 -14.11 -10.97
N LEU A 547 39.76 -14.89 -9.89
CA LEU A 547 38.62 -15.50 -9.22
C LEU A 547 37.68 -14.46 -8.60
N SER A 548 38.22 -13.43 -7.94
CA SER A 548 37.40 -12.34 -7.41
C SER A 548 36.67 -11.57 -8.50
N GLN A 549 37.34 -11.29 -9.63
CA GLN A 549 36.71 -10.63 -10.79
C GLN A 549 35.59 -11.47 -11.38
N ASP A 550 35.85 -12.77 -11.59
CA ASP A 550 34.86 -13.71 -12.14
C ASP A 550 33.65 -13.85 -11.21
N ARG A 551 33.85 -13.84 -9.88
CA ARG A 551 32.76 -13.83 -8.88
C ARG A 551 31.94 -12.55 -8.88
N ALA A 552 32.58 -11.38 -8.93
CA ALA A 552 31.86 -10.12 -9.02
C ALA A 552 31.01 -10.05 -10.31
N LEU A 553 31.55 -10.54 -11.43
CA LEU A 553 30.81 -10.67 -12.70
C LEU A 553 29.64 -11.67 -12.60
N ALA A 554 29.83 -12.79 -11.92
CA ALA A 554 28.77 -13.76 -11.69
C ALA A 554 27.59 -13.14 -10.92
N VAL A 555 27.87 -12.34 -9.89
CA VAL A 555 26.84 -11.60 -9.15
C VAL A 555 26.13 -10.58 -10.05
N LEU A 556 26.88 -9.81 -10.85
CA LEU A 556 26.32 -8.85 -11.81
C LEU A 556 25.36 -9.55 -12.80
N HIS A 557 25.79 -10.68 -13.36
CA HIS A 557 24.95 -11.48 -14.27
C HIS A 557 23.71 -12.03 -13.57
N ALA A 558 23.85 -12.56 -12.35
CA ALA A 558 22.73 -13.10 -11.58
C ALA A 558 21.68 -12.03 -11.21
N LEU A 559 22.10 -10.78 -11.01
CA LEU A 559 21.20 -9.63 -10.83
C LEU A 559 20.52 -9.23 -12.15
N ARG A 560 21.27 -9.19 -13.26
CA ARG A 560 20.72 -8.93 -14.59
C ARG A 560 19.63 -9.93 -14.96
N ASP A 561 19.86 -11.21 -14.70
CA ASP A 561 18.91 -12.29 -15.00
C ASP A 561 17.61 -12.15 -14.18
N ARG A 562 17.66 -11.42 -13.06
CA ARG A 562 16.51 -11.03 -12.22
C ARG A 562 15.91 -9.68 -12.60
N ARG A 563 16.26 -9.15 -13.77
CA ARG A 563 15.77 -7.88 -14.34
C ARG A 563 16.14 -6.63 -13.52
N VAL A 564 17.29 -6.67 -12.83
CA VAL A 564 17.90 -5.48 -12.26
C VAL A 564 18.62 -4.72 -13.37
N LEU A 565 18.45 -3.40 -13.46
CA LEU A 565 19.24 -2.55 -14.37
C LEU A 565 20.70 -2.55 -13.90
N THR A 566 21.59 -3.17 -14.68
CA THR A 566 23.02 -3.29 -14.35
C THR A 566 23.88 -2.23 -15.04
N GLU A 567 23.29 -1.29 -15.78
CA GLU A 567 24.03 -0.25 -16.51
C GLU A 567 24.85 0.65 -15.57
N ASN A 568 24.35 0.86 -14.35
CA ASN A 568 25.03 1.63 -13.31
C ASN A 568 25.88 0.75 -12.37
N LEU A 569 26.05 -0.54 -12.67
CA LEU A 569 26.85 -1.47 -11.87
C LEU A 569 28.15 -1.84 -12.58
N VAL A 570 29.26 -1.76 -11.87
CA VAL A 570 30.59 -2.19 -12.36
C VAL A 570 31.09 -3.33 -11.49
N ALA A 571 31.51 -4.44 -12.09
CA ALA A 571 32.11 -5.55 -11.35
C ALA A 571 33.63 -5.44 -11.33
N LYS A 572 34.26 -5.51 -10.14
CA LYS A 572 35.71 -5.42 -9.99
C LYS A 572 36.22 -6.40 -8.95
N GLY A 573 37.24 -7.17 -9.32
CA GLY A 573 37.98 -8.05 -8.40
C GLY A 573 39.17 -7.33 -7.78
N TYR A 574 39.42 -7.59 -6.50
CA TYR A 574 40.58 -7.09 -5.75
C TYR A 574 41.50 -8.21 -5.26
N GLY A 575 41.15 -9.46 -5.54
CA GLY A 575 41.90 -10.63 -5.06
C GLY A 575 42.07 -10.57 -3.54
N GLU A 576 43.30 -10.78 -3.08
CA GLU A 576 43.68 -10.77 -1.66
C GLU A 576 44.22 -9.41 -1.18
N SER A 577 44.20 -8.38 -2.03
CA SER A 577 44.89 -7.10 -1.79
C SER A 577 44.25 -6.22 -0.71
N GLN A 578 42.98 -6.47 -0.36
CA GLN A 578 42.21 -5.69 0.62
C GLN A 578 41.59 -6.58 1.71
N PRO A 579 42.42 -7.18 2.60
CA PRO A 579 41.93 -8.01 3.68
C PRO A 579 41.25 -7.16 4.77
N ILE A 580 40.14 -7.66 5.32
CA ILE A 580 39.43 -7.06 6.45
C ILE A 580 39.67 -7.81 7.77
N ALA A 581 40.25 -9.01 7.69
CA ALA A 581 40.60 -9.85 8.83
C ALA A 581 41.91 -10.62 8.58
N ASP A 582 42.47 -11.19 9.64
CA ASP A 582 43.75 -11.91 9.59
C ASP A 582 43.65 -13.22 8.79
N ASN A 583 44.37 -13.30 7.67
CA ASN A 583 44.47 -14.48 6.82
C ASN A 583 45.16 -15.69 7.50
N GLY A 584 45.82 -15.49 8.63
CA GLY A 584 46.38 -16.57 9.44
C GLY A 584 45.31 -17.49 10.04
N THR A 585 44.12 -16.96 10.32
CA THR A 585 42.99 -17.70 10.93
C THR A 585 41.99 -18.17 9.87
N GLU A 586 41.28 -19.28 10.11
CA GLU A 586 40.23 -19.73 9.18
C GLU A 586 39.06 -18.75 9.18
N GLU A 587 38.71 -18.25 10.35
CA GLU A 587 37.66 -17.25 10.54
C GLU A 587 37.97 -15.96 9.77
N GLY A 588 39.23 -15.50 9.78
CA GLY A 588 39.65 -14.32 9.03
C GLY A 588 39.71 -14.54 7.52
N ARG A 589 40.14 -15.73 7.06
CA ARG A 589 40.06 -16.09 5.63
C ARG A 589 38.62 -16.09 5.12
N GLU A 590 37.70 -16.65 5.90
CA GLU A 590 36.29 -16.71 5.54
C GLU A 590 35.60 -15.33 5.59
N ALA A 591 36.11 -14.40 6.42
CA ALA A 591 35.68 -13.00 6.37
C ALA A 591 36.21 -12.26 5.13
N ASN A 592 37.43 -12.57 4.68
CA ASN A 592 38.05 -11.96 3.51
C ASN A 592 37.40 -12.39 2.18
N ARG A 593 36.87 -13.62 2.10
CA ARG A 593 36.08 -14.12 0.97
C ARG A 593 34.70 -13.47 0.94
N ARG A 594 34.59 -12.26 0.38
CA ARG A 594 33.33 -11.49 0.37
C ARG A 594 33.05 -10.80 -0.95
N ILE A 595 31.79 -10.45 -1.13
CA ILE A 595 31.33 -9.44 -2.08
C ILE A 595 30.87 -8.24 -1.26
N GLU A 596 31.14 -7.03 -1.75
CA GLU A 596 30.62 -5.80 -1.18
C GLU A 596 30.18 -4.85 -2.28
N PHE A 597 29.23 -3.97 -1.97
CA PHE A 597 28.86 -2.85 -2.82
C PHE A 597 29.58 -1.60 -2.35
N VAL A 598 30.11 -0.82 -3.29
CA VAL A 598 30.78 0.46 -3.03
C VAL A 598 30.14 1.53 -3.90
N LEU A 599 29.85 2.70 -3.32
CA LEU A 599 29.33 3.82 -4.07
C LEU A 599 30.45 4.47 -4.88
N LEU A 600 30.29 4.56 -6.20
CA LEU A 600 31.27 5.23 -7.06
C LEU A 600 31.01 6.73 -7.16
N ASP A 601 29.73 7.12 -7.15
CA ASP A 601 29.31 8.52 -7.16
C ASP A 601 28.11 8.69 -6.23
N ALA A 602 28.17 9.72 -5.37
CA ALA A 602 27.06 10.11 -4.52
C ALA A 602 25.93 10.77 -5.32
N LYS A 603 26.24 11.31 -6.50
CA LYS A 603 25.25 11.83 -7.43
C LYS A 603 24.65 10.69 -8.24
N PRO A 604 23.31 10.57 -8.28
CA PRO A 604 22.67 9.60 -9.13
C PRO A 604 22.86 9.97 -10.60
N VAL A 605 22.92 8.96 -11.47
CA VAL A 605 23.14 9.13 -12.91
C VAL A 605 21.97 9.92 -13.50
N GLU A 606 22.26 11.09 -14.05
CA GLU A 606 21.31 11.87 -14.83
C GLU A 606 21.02 11.08 -16.11
N THR A 607 19.94 10.32 -16.11
CA THR A 607 19.43 9.73 -17.34
C THR A 607 18.68 10.84 -18.08
N GLU A 608 19.40 11.65 -18.86
CA GLU A 608 18.76 12.37 -19.97
C GLU A 608 18.00 11.32 -20.78
N GLY A 609 16.67 11.48 -20.87
CA GLY A 609 15.75 10.47 -21.39
C GLY A 609 16.33 9.68 -22.57
N ALA A 610 16.84 8.49 -22.29
CA ALA A 610 17.41 7.63 -23.30
C ALA A 610 16.26 7.04 -24.13
N PRO A 611 16.27 7.20 -25.46
CA PRO A 611 15.37 6.43 -26.32
C PRO A 611 15.71 4.96 -26.11
N LEU A 612 14.68 4.14 -25.84
CA LEU A 612 14.79 2.69 -25.89
C LEU A 612 15.48 2.29 -27.21
N PRO A 613 16.53 1.45 -27.18
CA PRO A 613 17.24 1.10 -28.40
C PRO A 613 16.29 0.39 -29.36
N ALA A 614 16.09 1.02 -30.52
CA ALA A 614 15.39 0.44 -31.64
C ALA A 614 16.09 -0.88 -32.03
N THR A 615 15.30 -1.94 -32.07
CA THR A 615 15.70 -3.18 -32.72
C THR A 615 15.73 -2.91 -34.23
N GLU A 616 16.93 -2.86 -34.82
CA GLU A 616 17.07 -3.28 -36.23
C GLU A 616 18.52 -3.64 -36.60
N ALA A 617 18.65 -4.90 -37.01
CA ALA A 617 19.53 -5.44 -38.05
C ALA A 617 21.02 -5.03 -38.09
N ALA A 618 21.85 -6.01 -37.73
CA ALA A 618 23.21 -6.11 -38.24
C ALA A 618 23.27 -6.05 -39.78
N PRO A 619 24.40 -5.57 -40.33
CA PRO A 619 25.00 -6.22 -41.48
C PRO A 619 26.32 -6.88 -41.07
N VAL A 620 26.41 -8.12 -41.50
CA VAL A 620 27.57 -9.00 -41.51
C VAL A 620 28.70 -8.39 -42.34
N THR A 621 29.89 -8.28 -41.76
CA THR A 621 31.15 -8.50 -42.49
C THR A 621 32.25 -8.92 -41.53
N ALA A 622 32.88 -10.05 -41.81
CA ALA A 622 34.17 -10.50 -41.30
C ALA A 622 34.95 -11.05 -42.52
N PRO A 623 36.24 -11.39 -42.41
CA PRO A 623 37.37 -10.64 -41.83
C PRO A 623 38.55 -10.58 -42.82
N GLU A 624 39.55 -9.72 -42.61
CA GLU A 624 40.88 -9.95 -43.22
C GLU A 624 42.02 -9.39 -42.35
N GLU A 625 42.97 -10.28 -42.03
CA GLU A 625 44.25 -10.06 -41.36
C GLU A 625 45.29 -9.46 -42.33
N HIS A 626 46.14 -8.54 -41.86
CA HIS A 626 47.59 -8.68 -42.08
C HIS A 626 48.44 -7.80 -41.16
N ALA A 627 49.66 -8.29 -40.97
CA ALA A 627 50.57 -8.05 -39.86
C ALA A 627 51.62 -6.93 -40.08
N ALA A 628 52.25 -6.60 -38.94
CA ALA A 628 53.67 -6.31 -38.75
C ALA A 628 54.27 -4.94 -39.16
N GLN A 629 54.79 -4.29 -38.09
CA GLN A 629 56.13 -3.67 -37.93
C GLN A 629 56.61 -2.61 -38.92
N ILE A 630 57.10 -1.48 -38.36
CA ILE A 630 58.50 -0.97 -38.45
C ILE A 630 58.49 0.50 -37.99
N ALA A 631 59.23 0.81 -36.92
CA ALA A 631 59.83 2.13 -36.71
C ALA A 631 61.19 2.15 -37.46
N PRO A 632 61.71 3.30 -37.94
CA PRO A 632 62.55 4.08 -37.03
C PRO A 632 62.65 5.60 -37.30
N ASP A 633 63.13 6.27 -36.24
CA ASP A 633 64.15 7.33 -36.18
C ASP A 633 63.87 8.85 -36.30
N ALA A 634 64.49 9.52 -35.31
CA ALA A 634 65.28 10.75 -35.36
C ALA A 634 64.64 12.17 -35.48
N ALA A 635 64.67 12.85 -34.34
CA ALA A 635 65.56 14.00 -34.03
C ALA A 635 65.04 15.45 -34.06
N ALA A 636 65.26 16.07 -32.88
CA ALA A 636 65.78 17.43 -32.61
C ALA A 636 64.87 18.66 -32.78
N ALA A 637 64.57 19.36 -31.68
CA ALA A 637 65.35 20.51 -31.19
C ALA A 637 64.57 21.32 -30.12
N ALA A 638 65.22 21.61 -28.99
CA ALA A 638 64.94 22.71 -28.06
C ALA A 638 65.87 23.91 -28.43
N PRO A 639 65.89 25.11 -27.78
CA PRO A 639 65.49 25.41 -26.39
C PRO A 639 64.91 26.83 -26.10
N ASP A 640 64.86 27.14 -24.78
CA ASP A 640 64.78 28.44 -24.09
C ASP A 640 63.38 29.06 -23.85
N THR A 641 62.99 29.52 -22.65
CA THR A 641 63.75 29.91 -21.44
C THR A 641 62.85 29.99 -20.18
N ALA A 642 63.50 29.72 -19.03
CA ALA A 642 63.35 30.19 -17.63
C ALA A 642 62.35 31.34 -17.30
N THR A 643 61.81 31.53 -16.08
CA THR A 643 62.37 31.31 -14.73
C THR A 643 61.29 31.45 -13.63
N GLU A 644 61.46 30.65 -12.56
CA GLU A 644 61.39 30.94 -11.11
C GLU A 644 60.11 31.33 -10.31
N VAL A 645 59.93 30.51 -9.27
CA VAL A 645 59.17 30.62 -8.00
C VAL A 645 59.97 31.51 -7.00
N PRO A 646 59.46 31.89 -5.79
CA PRO A 646 59.37 30.95 -4.65
C PRO A 646 58.18 31.15 -3.68
N ALA A 647 58.00 30.13 -2.85
CA ALA A 647 57.09 30.00 -1.71
C ALA A 647 57.62 30.67 -0.43
N GLU A 648 56.79 30.79 0.62
CA GLU A 648 57.05 30.16 1.94
C GLU A 648 55.94 30.40 2.99
N ASP A 649 55.98 29.50 3.99
CA ASP A 649 55.11 29.17 5.12
C ASP A 649 54.73 30.29 6.12
N MET A 650 53.69 30.02 6.94
CA MET A 650 53.76 29.94 8.43
C MET A 650 52.37 29.89 9.09
N ALA A 651 52.15 28.88 9.94
CA ALA A 651 51.22 28.90 11.10
C ALA A 651 52.07 29.09 12.40
N PRO A 652 51.57 29.06 13.67
CA PRO A 652 50.20 28.90 14.21
C PRO A 652 49.86 29.83 15.44
N ASP A 653 48.71 29.57 16.10
CA ASP A 653 48.56 29.38 17.57
C ASP A 653 47.56 30.25 18.42
N PHE A 654 46.93 29.55 19.39
CA PHE A 654 46.23 29.89 20.65
C PHE A 654 44.82 30.55 20.74
N SER A 655 43.80 29.69 20.96
CA SER A 655 42.93 29.46 22.16
C SER A 655 42.30 30.63 23.01
N PRO A 656 41.45 30.37 24.04
CA PRO A 656 39.97 30.40 24.02
C PRO A 656 39.34 31.31 25.11
N LEU A 657 38.00 31.34 25.25
CA LEU A 657 37.22 31.27 26.53
C LEU A 657 35.90 32.10 26.59
N ASP A 658 34.97 31.51 27.36
CA ASP A 658 33.89 32.07 28.19
C ASP A 658 32.47 32.36 27.65
N ALA A 659 31.53 31.53 28.11
CA ALA A 659 30.23 31.95 28.65
C ALA A 659 30.41 32.26 30.16
N PRO A 660 29.64 33.18 30.79
CA PRO A 660 28.37 32.80 31.45
C PRO A 660 27.28 33.93 31.40
N ASP A 661 25.98 33.62 31.34
CA ASP A 661 24.97 33.51 32.42
C ASP A 661 24.43 34.86 33.01
N PHE A 662 23.16 34.78 33.45
CA PHE A 662 22.38 35.60 34.38
C PHE A 662 21.34 36.62 33.87
N SER A 663 20.10 36.12 33.84
CA SER A 663 18.95 36.56 34.68
C SER A 663 18.26 37.92 34.52
N GLY A 664 16.92 37.83 34.59
CA GLY A 664 16.03 38.85 35.16
C GLY A 664 15.30 39.72 34.13
N ASN A 665 14.05 40.14 34.30
CA ASN A 665 13.06 39.91 35.35
C ASN A 665 11.70 40.43 34.82
N GLU A 666 10.64 40.03 35.49
CA GLU A 666 9.21 40.37 35.33
C GLU A 666 8.86 41.88 35.24
N GLY A 667 7.71 42.21 34.61
CA GLY A 667 6.96 43.46 34.87
C GLY A 667 6.05 43.95 33.74
N PRO A 668 4.94 44.69 34.02
CA PRO A 668 3.59 44.33 33.54
C PRO A 668 2.86 45.35 32.62
N MET A 669 1.64 44.95 32.24
CA MET A 669 0.58 45.69 31.53
C MET A 669 0.27 47.11 32.07
N GLU A 670 -0.14 48.02 31.16
CA GLU A 670 -1.21 49.00 31.39
C GLU A 670 -1.80 49.55 30.07
N ASP A 671 -3.11 49.85 30.10
CA ASP A 671 -3.99 50.40 29.06
C ASP A 671 -4.02 51.94 29.11
N ALA A 672 -4.24 52.60 27.97
CA ALA A 672 -4.83 53.93 27.97
C ALA A 672 -5.76 54.14 26.75
N THR A 673 -7.06 54.33 26.98
CA THR A 673 -7.81 55.53 26.56
C THR A 673 -9.25 55.54 27.13
N GLY A 674 -9.45 56.30 28.21
CA GLY A 674 -10.78 56.57 28.77
C GLY A 674 -11.49 57.77 28.13
N GLU A 675 -12.80 57.67 27.94
CA GLU A 675 -13.82 58.61 28.44
C GLU A 675 -15.24 57.97 28.36
N PRO A 676 -16.24 58.43 29.15
CA PRO A 676 -17.38 57.62 29.58
C PRO A 676 -18.74 58.05 28.97
N LEU A 677 -19.76 57.17 29.03
CA LEU A 677 -21.10 57.44 29.60
C LEU A 677 -22.12 56.30 29.35
N ALA A 678 -22.68 55.81 30.46
CA ALA A 678 -24.08 55.44 30.71
C ALA A 678 -24.83 54.41 29.83
N GLY A 679 -24.91 53.17 30.33
CA GLY A 679 -26.13 52.61 30.93
C GLY A 679 -27.31 52.18 30.04
N VAL A 680 -27.87 51.02 30.42
CA VAL A 680 -29.23 50.48 30.21
C VAL A 680 -29.26 49.24 29.30
N GLY A 681 -29.78 48.14 29.86
CA GLY A 681 -30.44 47.09 29.08
C GLY A 681 -29.94 45.68 29.38
N GLU A 682 -30.46 45.10 30.45
CA GLU A 682 -30.50 43.65 30.62
C GLU A 682 -31.46 43.05 29.58
N GLU A 683 -31.02 42.07 28.79
CA GLU A 683 -31.85 41.27 27.88
C GLU A 683 -31.39 39.79 27.91
N PRO A 684 -32.27 38.82 27.55
CA PRO A 684 -32.81 37.82 28.46
C PRO A 684 -32.28 36.40 28.19
N PRO A 685 -32.65 35.38 28.99
CA PRO A 685 -32.21 34.00 28.76
C PRO A 685 -32.80 33.39 27.47
N PRO A 686 -32.14 32.38 26.88
CA PRO A 686 -32.55 31.80 25.61
C PRO A 686 -33.90 31.10 25.70
N ALA A 687 -34.75 31.36 24.71
CA ALA A 687 -36.10 30.84 24.61
C ALA A 687 -36.15 29.31 24.44
N ALA A 688 -37.17 28.73 25.07
CA ALA A 688 -37.50 27.31 25.07
C ALA A 688 -37.95 26.78 23.70
N LEU A 689 -37.64 25.50 23.49
CA LEU A 689 -38.11 24.65 22.40
C LEU A 689 -39.66 24.65 22.29
N PRO A 690 -40.24 24.76 21.08
CA PRO A 690 -41.65 24.46 20.87
C PRO A 690 -41.91 22.94 20.83
N PRO A 691 -43.12 22.48 21.22
CA PRO A 691 -43.45 21.07 21.35
C PRO A 691 -43.71 20.39 20.00
N ALA A 692 -43.56 19.07 20.00
CA ALA A 692 -43.88 18.18 18.89
C ALA A 692 -45.34 18.33 18.42
N GLU A 693 -45.52 18.63 17.13
CA GLU A 693 -46.79 18.48 16.44
C GLU A 693 -46.77 17.26 15.52
N THR A 694 -47.87 16.53 15.63
CA THR A 694 -48.25 15.26 15.04
C THR A 694 -48.31 15.28 13.51
N ALA A 695 -47.79 14.21 12.91
CA ALA A 695 -47.97 13.88 11.50
C ALA A 695 -49.46 13.66 11.13
N PRO A 696 -49.95 14.18 9.99
CA PRO A 696 -51.27 13.82 9.49
C PRO A 696 -51.20 12.54 8.64
N ALA A 697 -52.10 11.61 8.95
CA ALA A 697 -52.43 10.47 8.12
C ALA A 697 -53.13 10.92 6.83
N LEU A 698 -52.68 10.42 5.68
CA LEU A 698 -53.40 10.51 4.41
C LEU A 698 -53.99 9.14 4.08
N THR A 699 -55.31 9.07 4.17
CA THR A 699 -56.17 7.99 3.66
C THR A 699 -56.23 8.02 2.12
N PRO A 700 -56.52 6.88 1.47
CA PRO A 700 -56.58 6.76 0.02
C PRO A 700 -57.97 7.16 -0.50
N ASP A 701 -58.04 7.83 -1.65
CA ASP A 701 -59.27 8.01 -2.43
C ASP A 701 -59.09 7.44 -3.87
N PRO A 702 -60.16 6.89 -4.48
CA PRO A 702 -60.13 5.91 -5.54
C PRO A 702 -60.46 6.50 -6.93
N ALA A 703 -60.67 5.60 -7.88
CA ALA A 703 -61.39 5.75 -9.14
C ALA A 703 -60.55 6.10 -10.39
N LYS A 704 -60.39 5.06 -11.22
CA LYS A 704 -60.40 5.17 -12.68
C LYS A 704 -61.35 4.10 -13.23
N PRO A 705 -62.43 4.45 -13.95
CA PRO A 705 -63.22 3.50 -14.71
C PRO A 705 -62.96 3.57 -16.23
N ALA A 706 -62.90 2.36 -16.80
CA ALA A 706 -63.44 1.85 -18.06
C ALA A 706 -63.18 2.57 -19.40
N GLU A 707 -62.66 1.81 -20.38
CA GLU A 707 -63.44 1.52 -21.60
C GLU A 707 -63.06 0.16 -22.20
N ALA A 708 -64.06 -0.55 -22.71
CA ALA A 708 -64.04 -1.92 -23.19
C ALA A 708 -64.30 -1.97 -24.69
N THR A 709 -63.80 -3.01 -25.40
CA THR A 709 -64.54 -3.68 -26.50
C THR A 709 -63.80 -4.93 -27.02
N ALA A 710 -64.56 -6.04 -27.10
CA ALA A 710 -64.35 -7.21 -27.98
C ALA A 710 -65.12 -6.98 -29.32
N PRO A 711 -65.28 -7.91 -30.31
CA PRO A 711 -64.96 -9.35 -30.34
C PRO A 711 -64.50 -10.00 -31.69
N GLU A 712 -64.22 -11.33 -31.61
CA GLU A 712 -64.41 -12.46 -32.58
C GLU A 712 -63.66 -12.58 -33.95
N ALA A 713 -62.93 -13.70 -34.16
CA ALA A 713 -63.40 -14.89 -34.91
C ALA A 713 -62.37 -16.07 -34.95
N ALA A 714 -62.92 -17.30 -35.09
CA ALA A 714 -62.35 -18.66 -34.98
C ALA A 714 -61.33 -19.07 -36.09
N THR A 715 -60.51 -20.14 -35.99
CA THR A 715 -60.78 -21.61 -35.91
C THR A 715 -59.45 -22.38 -35.63
N GLY A 716 -59.34 -23.56 -35.02
CA GLY A 716 -60.32 -24.56 -34.58
C GLY A 716 -59.69 -25.76 -33.82
N ALA A 717 -60.59 -26.59 -33.28
CA ALA A 717 -60.56 -28.01 -32.82
C ALA A 717 -59.17 -28.69 -32.51
N THR A 718 -58.77 -29.11 -31.28
CA THR A 718 -59.36 -29.99 -30.22
C THR A 718 -59.17 -31.51 -30.53
N PRO A 719 -59.05 -32.50 -29.60
CA PRO A 719 -58.58 -32.65 -28.18
C PRO A 719 -57.93 -34.05 -27.86
N PRO A 720 -58.07 -34.72 -26.68
CA PRO A 720 -57.84 -34.40 -25.24
C PRO A 720 -56.83 -35.41 -24.60
N ALA A 721 -56.39 -35.40 -23.33
CA ALA A 721 -57.16 -35.41 -22.08
C ALA A 721 -56.34 -35.09 -20.82
N VAL A 722 -57.07 -34.74 -19.77
CA VAL A 722 -56.71 -33.98 -18.55
C VAL A 722 -56.86 -34.88 -17.27
N PRO A 723 -56.83 -34.41 -15.99
CA PRO A 723 -56.13 -35.00 -14.82
C PRO A 723 -57.17 -35.48 -13.74
N PRO A 724 -57.13 -35.16 -12.42
CA PRO A 724 -56.15 -35.20 -11.31
C PRO A 724 -56.62 -36.14 -10.13
N ALA A 725 -55.92 -36.17 -8.97
CA ALA A 725 -56.49 -36.14 -7.58
C ALA A 725 -55.70 -36.90 -6.47
N GLU A 726 -55.74 -36.29 -5.27
CA GLU A 726 -55.48 -36.70 -3.86
C GLU A 726 -55.32 -38.18 -3.45
N THR A 727 -54.44 -38.46 -2.45
CA THR A 727 -54.80 -38.93 -1.06
C THR A 727 -53.55 -39.36 -0.23
N ALA A 728 -53.58 -39.12 1.10
CA ALA A 728 -52.64 -39.59 2.16
C ALA A 728 -52.92 -41.07 2.56
N PRO A 729 -52.30 -41.75 3.60
CA PRO A 729 -51.47 -41.29 4.73
C PRO A 729 -50.34 -42.25 5.27
N ALA A 730 -49.67 -41.78 6.36
CA ALA A 730 -49.18 -42.52 7.56
C ALA A 730 -47.82 -43.28 7.62
N ALA A 731 -47.01 -42.82 8.60
CA ALA A 731 -46.35 -43.56 9.70
C ALA A 731 -44.88 -44.04 9.62
N LEU A 732 -44.09 -43.50 10.59
CA LEU A 732 -43.04 -44.12 11.45
C LEU A 732 -41.79 -44.69 10.77
N ALA A 733 -40.56 -44.60 11.28
CA ALA A 733 -39.91 -43.88 12.38
C ALA A 733 -38.38 -44.12 12.20
N GLU A 734 -37.59 -43.17 12.68
CA GLU A 734 -36.17 -43.18 13.09
C GLU A 734 -35.67 -44.49 13.78
N PRO A 735 -34.35 -44.73 14.07
CA PRO A 735 -33.43 -43.70 14.62
C PRO A 735 -31.89 -43.86 14.48
N ALA A 736 -31.20 -42.81 15.01
CA ALA A 736 -29.96 -42.84 15.83
C ALA A 736 -28.65 -43.36 15.18
N ALA A 737 -27.43 -43.01 15.60
CA ALA A 737 -26.78 -42.05 16.50
C ALA A 737 -25.26 -42.34 16.25
N GLU A 738 -24.41 -41.35 16.01
CA GLU A 738 -23.46 -40.78 17.00
C GLU A 738 -22.17 -41.60 17.24
N SER A 739 -21.07 -40.88 17.48
CA SER A 739 -19.83 -41.27 18.18
C SER A 739 -18.51 -41.44 17.37
N THR A 740 -17.71 -40.38 17.53
CA THR A 740 -16.24 -40.25 17.62
C THR A 740 -15.37 -41.50 17.88
N ALA A 741 -14.19 -41.57 17.23
CA ALA A 741 -12.83 -41.60 17.84
C ALA A 741 -11.74 -42.25 16.93
N THR A 742 -10.59 -41.57 16.80
CA THR A 742 -9.27 -42.01 16.25
C THR A 742 -8.49 -42.70 17.40
N PRO A 743 -7.58 -43.74 17.26
CA PRO A 743 -6.27 -43.65 16.56
C PRO A 743 -5.51 -44.95 16.08
N ALA A 744 -4.44 -44.74 15.28
CA ALA A 744 -3.15 -45.48 15.12
C ALA A 744 -3.00 -46.91 14.49
N LEU A 745 -2.16 -47.00 13.41
CA LEU A 745 -1.14 -48.01 12.90
C LEU A 745 -1.20 -49.55 13.22
N PRO A 746 -0.43 -50.46 12.54
CA PRO A 746 -0.13 -50.82 11.12
C PRO A 746 -0.42 -52.36 10.87
N PRO A 747 0.04 -53.11 9.81
CA PRO A 747 1.43 -53.63 9.69
C PRO A 747 1.99 -54.00 8.28
N ASP A 748 3.31 -54.23 8.25
CA ASP A 748 4.19 -54.82 7.22
C ASP A 748 3.95 -56.33 6.95
N VAL A 749 4.27 -56.84 5.74
CA VAL A 749 5.07 -58.08 5.51
C VAL A 749 5.75 -58.08 4.13
N ALA A 750 7.07 -58.29 4.15
CA ALA A 750 8.02 -58.40 3.04
C ALA A 750 8.16 -59.81 2.43
N ALA A 751 8.74 -59.93 1.22
CA ALA A 751 9.96 -60.73 0.92
C ALA A 751 10.18 -61.04 -0.58
N ALA A 752 11.35 -60.66 -1.13
CA ALA A 752 12.33 -61.50 -1.84
C ALA A 752 13.22 -60.69 -2.82
N GLN A 753 14.54 -60.92 -2.77
CA GLN A 753 15.64 -60.11 -3.32
C GLN A 753 16.23 -60.67 -4.64
N ASP A 754 16.61 -59.73 -5.54
CA ASP A 754 17.81 -59.60 -6.44
C ASP A 754 18.22 -60.72 -7.45
N PRO A 755 18.90 -60.41 -8.60
CA PRO A 755 19.84 -59.28 -8.81
C PRO A 755 19.94 -58.60 -10.22
N THR A 756 20.59 -57.42 -10.25
CA THR A 756 21.53 -56.86 -11.27
C THR A 756 21.05 -56.31 -12.65
N ILE A 757 21.23 -54.98 -12.80
CA ILE A 757 21.79 -54.16 -13.93
C ILE A 757 21.26 -54.42 -15.36
N GLU A 758 20.63 -53.39 -15.97
CA GLU A 758 21.07 -52.69 -17.21
C GLU A 758 19.97 -51.76 -17.76
N ILE A 759 20.38 -50.54 -18.14
CA ILE A 759 19.58 -49.57 -18.89
C ILE A 759 19.53 -50.05 -20.36
N PRO A 760 18.35 -50.28 -20.97
CA PRO A 760 18.30 -50.67 -22.37
C PRO A 760 18.26 -49.45 -23.30
N VAL A 761 19.29 -49.36 -24.14
CA VAL A 761 19.28 -48.70 -25.45
C VAL A 761 18.93 -49.74 -26.51
N ALA A 762 18.02 -49.43 -27.46
CA ALA A 762 17.91 -50.11 -28.77
C ALA A 762 16.97 -49.31 -29.74
N PRO A 763 16.98 -49.55 -31.07
CA PRO A 763 18.08 -49.25 -32.02
C PRO A 763 17.61 -48.68 -33.39
N ALA A 764 18.59 -48.35 -34.24
CA ALA A 764 18.47 -47.84 -35.61
C ALA A 764 17.98 -48.87 -36.66
N LYS A 765 17.52 -48.36 -37.82
CA LYS A 765 17.41 -49.10 -39.10
C LYS A 765 18.04 -48.30 -40.26
N ASP A 766 18.65 -49.07 -41.15
CA ASP A 766 19.68 -48.74 -42.14
C ASP A 766 19.30 -47.98 -43.42
N SER A 767 20.37 -47.44 -44.02
CA SER A 767 20.59 -46.78 -45.33
C SER A 767 20.29 -47.67 -46.57
N PRO A 768 20.30 -47.16 -47.84
CA PRO A 768 21.57 -46.98 -48.57
C PRO A 768 21.62 -45.92 -49.71
N GLY A 769 22.83 -45.42 -50.04
CA GLY A 769 23.10 -44.77 -51.34
C GLY A 769 24.43 -44.00 -51.47
N THR A 770 25.43 -44.58 -52.14
CA THR A 770 26.70 -44.01 -52.66
C THR A 770 27.00 -44.69 -54.02
N PRO A 771 28.08 -44.44 -54.83
CA PRO A 771 29.05 -43.32 -55.01
C PRO A 771 29.55 -43.03 -56.48
N LYS A 772 30.40 -41.99 -56.68
CA LYS A 772 31.66 -41.84 -57.52
C LYS A 772 31.81 -40.46 -58.22
N PRO A 773 33.01 -39.98 -58.68
CA PRO A 773 34.40 -40.10 -58.18
C PRO A 773 35.24 -38.76 -58.17
N ARG A 774 36.47 -38.79 -57.62
CA ARG A 774 37.51 -37.71 -57.58
C ARG A 774 38.28 -37.49 -58.91
N PRO A 775 39.09 -36.39 -59.00
CA PRO A 775 40.57 -36.53 -58.99
C PRO A 775 41.29 -35.50 -58.06
N LYS A 776 42.20 -35.91 -57.16
CA LYS A 776 43.71 -35.95 -57.18
C LYS A 776 44.37 -34.56 -57.02
N GLY A 777 45.37 -34.31 -56.17
CA GLY A 777 46.26 -35.08 -55.26
C GLY A 777 46.89 -34.08 -54.24
N LEU A 778 47.93 -34.33 -53.44
CA LEU A 778 48.85 -35.44 -53.18
C LEU A 778 49.69 -35.05 -51.93
N LYS A 779 49.98 -36.01 -51.01
CA LYS A 779 51.15 -36.12 -50.10
C LYS A 779 51.35 -35.09 -48.95
N THR A 780 51.34 -35.51 -47.66
CA THR A 780 52.48 -35.92 -46.78
C THR A 780 53.59 -34.85 -46.73
N ASP A 781 54.01 -34.29 -45.59
CA ASP A 781 54.49 -34.88 -44.33
C ASP A 781 54.48 -33.85 -43.18
N GLN A 782 54.60 -34.33 -41.93
CA GLN A 782 55.38 -33.80 -40.78
C GLN A 782 55.63 -32.27 -40.75
N ASN A 783 55.24 -31.53 -39.70
CA ASN A 783 55.73 -31.66 -38.32
C ASN A 783 54.93 -30.70 -37.41
#